data_AF-A0A955HSI6-F1
#
_entry.id   AF-A0A955HSI6-F1
#
_cell.length_a   1.000
_cell.length_b   1.000
_cell.length_c   1.000
_cell.angle_alpha   90.00
_cell.angle_beta   90.00
_cell.angle_gamma   90.00
#
_symmetry.space_group_name_H-M   'P 1'
#
loop_
_entity.id
_entity.type
_entity.pdbx_description
1 polymer ?
#
loop_
_entity_poly.entity_id
_entity_poly.type
_entity_poly.pdbx_seq_one_letter_code
_entity_poly.pdbx_strand_id
1 'polypeptide(L)'
;MEKSFLSRYISSLLVLFIIAISAFFLPVTRDFVVITKSYFFQAFVLVAALIGFISLLLRPKFIVRNNIAIKSFFIILFAYAGSILLVAPNKISALYEPQTGAIVVFSLFVYLFLTSSIIARSSKDTFKTGKILLFTGAFYSAVSIVLFVLSQLRLSVPTYLSFVNNASFNSLGTDLEYLLLTFIILISSGQYVYQHLYTKHQKKTNERLLFMGLFFLIVAGFVMRLVFFANTIISQNAFIILPPWNISWFAFVEILKHPLTGLFGIGTGNFSSLFTQVKPASYNVGKLWQITAFNYSRSGLLQFATETGLIGGFGFCSLLFRTFSLTKKVERSTKMAFILIFLEFILFPASFISLFFLFSIIALVIGESALVQEPEEYELNLEHLLYVRIIAAAVIGFFLISVLYFTTVNYISELYYQQSQYAALNNNVQQMYDLQVKAIKTNPQNALFRRGFSQTNIAVVRNIIQQDKEQLTKDETNALTQAAQAAIDEAKVAVALNQRNVTNWLNLARVYNQIVPISQEARGWAEAAYQQAILLDQRNPTIRFDLGSFYYSLNNYEGAQTLFEQSVSLKPDWANGRYNLAWSYYMNGKYQDAVTQMQIVTKILDPTKNQSDFKKAQEDLDTFSKKMDEESTQSSDAINSGDGVITESQLTLPSPQPQETTEGIELPVEASPEAR
;
A
#
# COMPACT_ATOMS: atom_id res chain seq x y z
N MET A 1 -31.26 -23.15 -30.54
CA MET A 1 -30.17 -24.09 -30.20
C MET A 1 -28.80 -23.42 -30.11
N GLU A 2 -28.42 -22.50 -31.01
CA GLU A 2 -27.11 -21.79 -30.94
C GLU A 2 -26.87 -20.94 -29.68
N LYS A 3 -27.93 -20.37 -29.08
CA LYS A 3 -27.82 -19.59 -27.81
C LYS A 3 -27.29 -20.41 -26.61
N SER A 4 -27.31 -21.75 -26.68
CA SER A 4 -26.87 -22.65 -25.60
C SER A 4 -25.40 -23.09 -25.73
N PHE A 5 -24.81 -23.05 -26.92
CA PHE A 5 -23.45 -23.58 -27.12
C PHE A 5 -22.41 -22.55 -26.68
N LEU A 6 -22.50 -21.32 -27.22
CA LEU A 6 -21.58 -20.24 -26.89
C LEU A 6 -21.61 -19.88 -25.39
N SER A 7 -22.78 -19.91 -24.76
CA SER A 7 -22.91 -19.65 -23.32
C SER A 7 -22.19 -20.68 -22.47
N ARG A 8 -22.25 -21.97 -22.82
CA ARG A 8 -21.53 -23.04 -22.10
C ARG A 8 -20.02 -22.93 -22.20
N TYR A 9 -19.47 -22.52 -23.35
CA TYR A 9 -18.02 -22.34 -23.49
C TYR A 9 -17.51 -21.13 -22.70
N ILE A 10 -18.22 -19.99 -22.80
CA ILE A 10 -17.86 -18.79 -22.02
C ILE A 10 -17.98 -19.06 -20.52
N SER A 11 -19.01 -19.80 -20.10
CA SER A 11 -19.17 -20.33 -18.74
C SER A 11 -17.93 -21.09 -18.26
N SER A 12 -17.48 -22.09 -19.00
CA SER A 12 -16.31 -22.89 -18.63
C SER A 12 -15.02 -22.07 -18.60
N LEU A 13 -14.88 -21.12 -19.52
CA LEU A 13 -13.74 -20.20 -19.58
C LEU A 13 -13.70 -19.26 -18.36
N LEU A 14 -14.85 -18.79 -17.87
CA LEU A 14 -14.93 -18.01 -16.64
C LEU A 14 -14.58 -18.82 -15.39
N VAL A 15 -14.98 -20.08 -15.32
CA VAL A 15 -14.58 -20.98 -14.22
C VAL A 15 -13.07 -21.23 -14.26
N LEU A 16 -12.52 -21.49 -15.44
CA LEU A 16 -11.07 -21.63 -15.61
C LEU A 16 -10.35 -20.35 -15.19
N PHE A 17 -10.90 -19.19 -15.51
CA PHE A 17 -10.34 -17.90 -15.13
C PHE A 17 -10.34 -17.68 -13.61
N ILE A 18 -11.40 -18.07 -12.89
CA ILE A 18 -11.44 -18.06 -11.41
C ILE A 18 -10.29 -18.87 -10.81
N ILE A 19 -9.96 -20.01 -11.43
CA ILE A 19 -8.87 -20.88 -10.98
C ILE A 19 -7.50 -20.29 -11.39
N ALA A 20 -7.41 -19.70 -12.59
CA ALA A 20 -6.17 -19.22 -13.17
C ALA A 20 -5.65 -17.91 -12.54
N ILE A 21 -6.53 -16.93 -12.29
CA ILE A 21 -6.15 -15.59 -11.77
C ILE A 21 -5.30 -15.67 -10.49
N SER A 22 -5.56 -16.68 -9.70
CA SER A 22 -5.01 -16.92 -8.37
C SER A 22 -3.63 -17.60 -8.36
N ALA A 23 -3.29 -18.34 -9.43
CA ALA A 23 -1.94 -18.85 -9.64
C ALA A 23 -1.13 -17.98 -10.60
N PHE A 24 -1.78 -17.03 -11.29
CA PHE A 24 -1.09 -16.10 -12.16
C PHE A 24 -0.24 -15.13 -11.34
N PHE A 25 1.05 -15.09 -11.63
CA PHE A 25 1.98 -14.06 -11.20
C PHE A 25 3.13 -14.03 -12.22
N LEU A 26 3.72 -12.85 -12.45
CA LEU A 26 4.84 -12.67 -13.37
C LEU A 26 5.87 -11.74 -12.71
N PRO A 27 7.14 -12.14 -12.50
CA PRO A 27 8.17 -11.39 -11.77
C PRO A 27 8.72 -10.16 -12.53
N VAL A 28 7.83 -9.43 -13.21
CA VAL A 28 8.12 -8.32 -14.11
C VAL A 28 7.68 -6.96 -13.54
N THR A 29 6.91 -6.95 -12.45
CA THR A 29 6.48 -5.74 -11.70
C THR A 29 7.02 -5.76 -10.27
N ARG A 30 6.93 -4.64 -9.55
CA ARG A 30 7.51 -4.48 -8.20
C ARG A 30 6.83 -5.37 -7.16
N ASP A 31 5.50 -5.40 -7.20
CA ASP A 31 4.68 -6.41 -6.54
C ASP A 31 4.16 -7.36 -7.61
N PHE A 32 4.94 -8.40 -7.89
CA PHE A 32 4.65 -9.32 -8.97
C PHE A 32 3.48 -10.27 -8.72
N VAL A 33 2.89 -10.25 -7.52
CA VAL A 33 1.68 -11.01 -7.19
C VAL A 33 0.46 -10.14 -7.39
N VAL A 34 0.36 -9.03 -6.66
CA VAL A 34 -0.88 -8.25 -6.63
C VAL A 34 -1.05 -7.42 -7.90
N ILE A 35 0.02 -6.74 -8.34
CA ILE A 35 -0.06 -5.83 -9.49
C ILE A 35 -0.32 -6.61 -10.79
N THR A 36 0.41 -7.70 -11.02
CA THR A 36 0.21 -8.51 -12.24
C THR A 36 -1.17 -9.15 -12.30
N LYS A 37 -1.69 -9.63 -11.17
CA LYS A 37 -3.06 -10.16 -11.07
C LYS A 37 -4.10 -9.10 -11.36
N SER A 38 -3.95 -7.91 -10.78
CA SER A 38 -4.86 -6.81 -11.00
C SER A 38 -4.94 -6.43 -12.49
N TYR A 39 -3.80 -6.35 -13.18
CA TYR A 39 -3.77 -6.06 -14.62
C TYR A 39 -4.28 -7.21 -15.49
N PHE A 40 -3.92 -8.46 -15.18
CA PHE A 40 -4.45 -9.63 -15.87
C PHE A 40 -5.99 -9.71 -15.73
N PHE A 41 -6.50 -9.39 -14.54
CA PHE A 41 -7.92 -9.30 -14.29
C PHE A 41 -8.60 -8.20 -15.10
N GLN A 42 -8.06 -6.98 -15.08
CA GLN A 42 -8.60 -5.87 -15.84
C GLN A 42 -8.60 -6.17 -17.35
N ALA A 43 -7.52 -6.75 -17.88
CA ALA A 43 -7.43 -7.14 -19.28
C ALA A 43 -8.51 -8.17 -19.66
N PHE A 44 -8.72 -9.19 -18.82
CA PHE A 44 -9.77 -10.18 -19.03
C PHE A 44 -11.16 -9.54 -19.07
N VAL A 45 -11.45 -8.66 -18.10
CA VAL A 45 -12.73 -7.96 -18.01
C VAL A 45 -12.95 -7.04 -19.20
N LEU A 46 -11.93 -6.33 -19.66
CA LEU A 46 -11.99 -5.47 -20.84
C LEU A 46 -12.30 -6.26 -22.11
N VAL A 47 -11.64 -7.40 -22.32
CA VAL A 47 -11.94 -8.30 -23.46
C VAL A 47 -13.38 -8.79 -23.39
N ALA A 48 -13.83 -9.22 -22.21
CA ALA A 48 -15.20 -9.70 -22.03
C ALA A 48 -16.24 -8.57 -22.24
N ALA A 49 -15.94 -7.36 -21.76
CA ALA A 49 -16.77 -6.18 -21.99
C ALA A 49 -16.82 -5.78 -23.47
N LEU A 50 -15.70 -5.88 -24.19
CA LEU A 50 -15.63 -5.63 -25.63
C LEU A 50 -16.46 -6.65 -26.42
N ILE A 51 -16.43 -7.93 -26.06
CA ILE A 51 -17.28 -8.96 -26.67
C ILE A 51 -18.76 -8.63 -26.41
N GLY A 52 -19.11 -8.25 -25.17
CA GLY A 52 -20.46 -7.80 -24.83
C GLY A 52 -20.89 -6.58 -25.64
N PHE A 53 -20.00 -5.61 -25.81
CA PHE A 53 -20.19 -4.40 -26.60
C PHE A 53 -20.42 -4.70 -28.10
N ILE A 54 -19.58 -5.53 -28.71
CA ILE A 54 -19.75 -5.94 -30.11
C ILE A 54 -21.09 -6.67 -30.28
N SER A 55 -21.47 -7.49 -29.31
CA SER A 55 -22.77 -8.18 -29.36
C SER A 55 -23.97 -7.21 -29.33
N LEU A 56 -23.83 -6.04 -28.70
CA LEU A 56 -24.85 -4.97 -28.67
C LEU A 56 -24.99 -4.27 -30.03
N LEU A 57 -23.89 -4.06 -30.73
CA LEU A 57 -23.89 -3.51 -32.09
C LEU A 57 -24.55 -4.46 -33.11
N LEU A 58 -24.34 -5.76 -32.95
CA LEU A 58 -24.81 -6.76 -33.91
C LEU A 58 -26.26 -7.21 -33.67
N ARG A 59 -26.85 -6.96 -32.50
CA ARG A 59 -28.22 -7.43 -32.15
C ARG A 59 -29.17 -6.25 -31.87
N PRO A 60 -30.31 -6.16 -32.58
CA PRO A 60 -31.28 -5.07 -32.37
C PRO A 60 -32.11 -5.21 -31.08
N LYS A 61 -32.21 -6.44 -30.54
CA LYS A 61 -32.95 -6.76 -29.31
C LYS A 61 -31.98 -7.14 -28.20
N PHE A 62 -32.06 -6.42 -27.08
CA PHE A 62 -31.20 -6.63 -25.92
C PHE A 62 -32.00 -7.05 -24.70
N ILE A 63 -31.49 -8.04 -23.97
CA ILE A 63 -32.10 -8.51 -22.73
C ILE A 63 -31.22 -8.04 -21.57
N VAL A 64 -31.69 -7.04 -20.83
CA VAL A 64 -31.10 -6.67 -19.54
C VAL A 64 -31.74 -7.53 -18.47
N ARG A 65 -30.91 -8.25 -17.71
CA ARG A 65 -31.36 -8.92 -16.49
C ARG A 65 -31.23 -7.97 -15.32
N ASN A 66 -32.35 -7.57 -14.75
CA ASN A 66 -32.34 -6.75 -13.55
C ASN A 66 -31.92 -7.64 -12.36
N ASN A 67 -30.71 -7.43 -11.86
CA ASN A 67 -30.23 -8.11 -10.68
C ASN A 67 -29.80 -7.10 -9.61
N ILE A 68 -29.61 -7.61 -8.41
CA ILE A 68 -29.24 -6.81 -7.24
C ILE A 68 -27.93 -6.04 -7.47
N ALA A 69 -26.99 -6.62 -8.21
CA ALA A 69 -25.68 -6.04 -8.46
C ALA A 69 -25.75 -4.74 -9.27
N ILE A 70 -26.66 -4.64 -10.25
CA ILE A 70 -26.78 -3.44 -11.10
C ILE A 70 -27.16 -2.20 -10.27
N LYS A 71 -28.15 -2.33 -9.38
CA LYS A 71 -28.59 -1.20 -8.54
C LYS A 71 -27.49 -0.74 -7.59
N SER A 72 -26.80 -1.68 -6.94
CA SER A 72 -25.67 -1.35 -6.07
C SER A 72 -24.47 -0.81 -6.83
N PHE A 73 -24.22 -1.30 -8.05
CA PHE A 73 -23.15 -0.82 -8.92
C PHE A 73 -23.30 0.68 -9.20
N PHE A 74 -24.49 1.17 -9.56
CA PHE A 74 -24.67 2.61 -9.82
C PHE A 74 -24.43 3.49 -8.59
N ILE A 75 -24.82 3.04 -7.40
CA ILE A 75 -24.55 3.76 -6.15
C ILE A 75 -23.05 3.81 -5.88
N ILE A 76 -22.36 2.68 -6.04
CA ILE A 76 -20.92 2.57 -5.80
C ILE A 76 -20.15 3.35 -6.87
N LEU A 77 -20.55 3.27 -8.13
CA LEU A 77 -20.01 4.06 -9.24
C LEU A 77 -20.12 5.56 -8.96
N PHE A 78 -21.29 6.02 -8.51
CA PHE A 78 -21.50 7.42 -8.14
C PHE A 78 -20.60 7.84 -6.97
N ALA A 79 -20.48 6.99 -5.95
CA ALA A 79 -19.60 7.25 -4.80
C ALA A 79 -18.12 7.33 -5.21
N TYR A 80 -17.64 6.39 -6.02
CA TYR A 80 -16.26 6.38 -6.55
C TYR A 80 -16.01 7.59 -7.46
N ALA A 81 -16.96 7.95 -8.32
CA ALA A 81 -16.84 9.12 -9.17
C ALA A 81 -16.72 10.40 -8.34
N GLY A 82 -17.57 10.58 -7.32
CA GLY A 82 -17.46 11.72 -6.41
C GLY A 82 -16.18 11.71 -5.58
N SER A 83 -15.78 10.54 -5.07
CA SER A 83 -14.52 10.36 -4.33
C SER A 83 -13.30 10.79 -5.14
N ILE A 84 -13.22 10.39 -6.41
CA ILE A 84 -12.12 10.73 -7.31
C ILE A 84 -12.20 12.19 -7.78
N LEU A 85 -13.35 12.62 -8.29
CA LEU A 85 -13.47 13.91 -8.97
C LEU A 85 -13.45 15.09 -8.00
N LEU A 86 -14.03 14.90 -6.80
CA LEU A 86 -14.25 15.97 -5.83
C LEU A 86 -13.24 15.97 -4.68
N VAL A 87 -12.67 14.81 -4.31
CA VAL A 87 -11.83 14.71 -3.10
C VAL A 87 -10.39 14.26 -3.35
N ALA A 88 -10.17 13.28 -4.23
CA ALA A 88 -8.85 12.69 -4.40
C ALA A 88 -7.80 13.73 -4.86
N PRO A 89 -6.66 13.87 -4.14
CA PRO A 89 -5.59 14.79 -4.53
C PRO A 89 -5.01 14.44 -5.90
N ASN A 90 -4.76 13.13 -6.13
CA ASN A 90 -4.30 12.59 -7.41
C ASN A 90 -5.38 11.73 -8.05
N LYS A 91 -6.12 12.31 -8.99
CA LYS A 91 -7.25 11.64 -9.66
C LYS A 91 -6.83 10.41 -10.45
N ILE A 92 -5.66 10.47 -11.10
CA ILE A 92 -5.15 9.37 -11.93
C ILE A 92 -4.67 8.23 -11.04
N SER A 93 -3.89 8.52 -9.99
CA SER A 93 -3.47 7.49 -9.03
C SER A 93 -4.68 6.84 -8.33
N ALA A 94 -5.68 7.63 -7.93
CA ALA A 94 -6.90 7.12 -7.28
C ALA A 94 -7.68 6.16 -8.20
N LEU A 95 -7.68 6.42 -9.51
CA LEU A 95 -8.33 5.56 -10.49
C LEU A 95 -7.62 4.21 -10.65
N TYR A 96 -6.28 4.21 -10.70
CA TYR A 96 -5.46 3.03 -11.05
C TYR A 96 -4.77 2.32 -9.88
N GLU A 97 -5.00 2.75 -8.64
CA GLU A 97 -4.42 2.10 -7.46
C GLU A 97 -4.66 0.56 -7.50
N PRO A 98 -3.63 -0.29 -7.61
CA PRO A 98 -3.79 -1.70 -7.97
C PRO A 98 -4.62 -2.55 -7.00
N GLN A 99 -4.73 -2.12 -5.74
CA GLN A 99 -5.39 -2.86 -4.66
C GLN A 99 -6.84 -2.43 -4.43
N THR A 100 -7.11 -1.12 -4.39
CA THR A 100 -8.41 -0.55 -4.02
C THR A 100 -8.91 0.54 -4.96
N GLY A 101 -8.18 0.80 -6.04
CA GLY A 101 -8.50 1.82 -7.02
C GLY A 101 -9.83 1.58 -7.72
N ALA A 102 -10.41 2.66 -8.24
CA ALA A 102 -11.74 2.63 -8.83
C ALA A 102 -11.83 1.66 -10.02
N ILE A 103 -10.79 1.59 -10.85
CA ILE A 103 -10.76 0.69 -12.00
C ILE A 103 -10.87 -0.78 -11.60
N VAL A 104 -10.22 -1.18 -10.50
CA VAL A 104 -10.23 -2.54 -9.99
C VAL A 104 -11.64 -2.89 -9.55
N VAL A 105 -12.26 -2.00 -8.79
CA VAL A 105 -13.62 -2.18 -8.26
C VAL A 105 -14.65 -2.20 -9.40
N PHE A 106 -14.55 -1.31 -10.38
CA PHE A 106 -15.42 -1.35 -11.57
C PHE A 106 -15.23 -2.64 -12.37
N SER A 107 -14.00 -3.09 -12.55
CA SER A 107 -13.72 -4.35 -13.23
C SER A 107 -14.34 -5.53 -12.48
N LEU A 108 -14.31 -5.51 -11.14
CA LEU A 108 -14.96 -6.52 -10.29
C LEU A 108 -16.48 -6.50 -10.42
N PHE A 109 -17.10 -5.32 -10.57
CA PHE A 109 -18.54 -5.22 -10.83
C PHE A 109 -18.93 -5.73 -12.21
N VAL A 110 -18.17 -5.39 -13.24
CA VAL A 110 -18.41 -5.90 -14.60
C VAL A 110 -18.24 -7.41 -14.62
N TYR A 111 -17.18 -7.92 -14.00
CA TYR A 111 -16.96 -9.35 -13.81
C TYR A 111 -18.13 -10.03 -13.08
N LEU A 112 -18.61 -9.45 -11.98
CA LEU A 112 -19.78 -9.92 -11.22
C LEU A 112 -21.03 -9.98 -12.12
N PHE A 113 -21.30 -8.93 -12.89
CA PHE A 113 -22.43 -8.87 -13.81
C PHE A 113 -22.35 -9.93 -14.91
N LEU A 114 -21.19 -10.07 -15.56
CA LEU A 114 -20.97 -11.07 -16.61
C LEU A 114 -21.13 -12.49 -16.07
N THR A 115 -20.49 -12.77 -14.94
CA THR A 115 -20.49 -14.10 -14.31
C THR A 115 -21.89 -14.49 -13.87
N SER A 116 -22.60 -13.61 -13.17
CA SER A 116 -23.99 -13.87 -12.74
C SER A 116 -24.95 -14.06 -13.92
N SER A 117 -24.79 -13.26 -14.99
CA SER A 117 -25.61 -13.38 -16.21
C SER A 117 -25.40 -14.70 -16.93
N ILE A 118 -24.16 -15.20 -16.95
CA ILE A 118 -23.79 -16.45 -17.61
C ILE A 118 -24.21 -17.67 -16.79
N ILE A 119 -24.01 -17.65 -15.47
CA ILE A 119 -24.45 -18.73 -14.56
C ILE A 119 -25.96 -18.93 -14.69
N ALA A 120 -26.73 -17.84 -14.70
CA ALA A 120 -28.18 -17.88 -14.82
C ALA A 120 -28.68 -18.36 -16.20
N ARG A 121 -27.82 -18.69 -17.16
CA ARG A 121 -28.18 -19.31 -18.46
C ARG A 121 -27.70 -20.76 -18.57
N SER A 122 -26.91 -21.22 -17.60
CA SER A 122 -26.31 -22.56 -17.62
C SER A 122 -27.19 -23.57 -16.88
N SER A 123 -26.92 -24.87 -17.07
CA SER A 123 -27.67 -25.92 -16.38
C SER A 123 -27.31 -25.99 -14.89
N LYS A 124 -28.26 -26.44 -14.06
CA LYS A 124 -28.11 -26.61 -12.61
C LYS A 124 -26.90 -27.46 -12.20
N ASP A 125 -26.45 -28.39 -13.04
CA ASP A 125 -25.32 -29.27 -12.72
C ASP A 125 -23.94 -28.70 -13.08
N THR A 126 -23.87 -27.69 -13.96
CA THR A 126 -22.58 -27.15 -14.42
C THR A 126 -21.96 -26.20 -13.40
N PHE A 127 -22.78 -25.49 -12.61
CA PHE A 127 -22.36 -24.41 -11.71
C PHE A 127 -22.73 -24.65 -10.25
N LYS A 128 -22.26 -25.78 -9.69
CA LYS A 128 -22.32 -25.96 -8.23
C LYS A 128 -21.13 -25.25 -7.59
N THR A 129 -21.39 -24.21 -6.80
CA THR A 129 -20.37 -23.44 -6.08
C THR A 129 -19.42 -24.34 -5.30
N GLY A 130 -19.95 -25.33 -4.58
CA GLY A 130 -19.12 -26.28 -3.84
C GLY A 130 -18.14 -27.07 -4.71
N LYS A 131 -18.52 -27.40 -5.95
CA LYS A 131 -17.62 -28.02 -6.93
C LYS A 131 -16.54 -27.03 -7.36
N ILE A 132 -16.92 -25.80 -7.71
CA ILE A 132 -15.96 -24.77 -8.14
C ILE A 132 -14.93 -24.51 -7.04
N LEU A 133 -15.37 -24.32 -5.80
CA LEU A 133 -14.50 -24.10 -4.64
C LEU A 133 -13.60 -25.32 -4.39
N LEU A 134 -14.11 -26.55 -4.53
CA LEU A 134 -13.30 -27.77 -4.36
C LEU A 134 -12.13 -27.83 -5.36
N PHE A 135 -12.39 -27.62 -6.66
CA PHE A 135 -11.33 -27.61 -7.66
C PHE A 135 -10.36 -26.44 -7.45
N THR A 136 -10.90 -25.27 -7.12
CA THR A 136 -10.13 -24.05 -6.86
C THR A 136 -9.18 -24.22 -5.67
N GLY A 137 -9.67 -24.71 -4.55
CA GLY A 137 -8.86 -24.95 -3.35
C GLY A 137 -7.82 -26.05 -3.55
N ALA A 138 -8.19 -27.13 -4.24
CA ALA A 138 -7.26 -28.22 -4.54
C ALA A 138 -6.10 -27.73 -5.41
N PHE A 139 -6.41 -26.90 -6.42
CA PHE A 139 -5.40 -26.28 -7.26
C PHE A 139 -4.46 -25.37 -6.46
N TYR A 140 -4.98 -24.52 -5.55
CA TYR A 140 -4.11 -23.66 -4.72
C TYR A 140 -3.25 -24.45 -3.76
N SER A 141 -3.81 -25.49 -3.18
CA SER A 141 -3.09 -26.36 -2.27
C SER A 141 -1.97 -27.09 -3.00
N ALA A 142 -2.23 -27.58 -4.22
CA ALA A 142 -1.20 -28.16 -5.08
C ALA A 142 -0.08 -27.15 -5.39
N VAL A 143 -0.43 -25.96 -5.89
CA VAL A 143 0.55 -24.90 -6.24
C VAL A 143 1.36 -24.49 -5.01
N SER A 144 0.71 -24.30 -3.86
CA SER A 144 1.39 -23.93 -2.61
C SER A 144 2.32 -25.03 -2.11
N ILE A 145 1.91 -26.31 -2.18
CA ILE A 145 2.77 -27.45 -1.83
C ILE A 145 3.99 -27.51 -2.75
N VAL A 146 3.79 -27.36 -4.06
CA VAL A 146 4.89 -27.38 -5.04
C VAL A 146 5.87 -26.23 -4.76
N LEU A 147 5.38 -25.00 -4.60
CA LEU A 147 6.25 -23.84 -4.30
C LEU A 147 7.00 -24.01 -2.98
N PHE A 148 6.33 -24.54 -1.95
CA PHE A 148 6.97 -24.83 -0.68
C PHE A 148 8.08 -25.87 -0.84
N VAL A 149 7.83 -26.98 -1.53
CA VAL A 149 8.84 -28.02 -1.78
C VAL A 149 10.02 -27.45 -2.58
N LEU A 150 9.76 -26.68 -3.63
CA LEU A 150 10.82 -26.03 -4.43
C LEU A 150 11.71 -25.12 -3.57
N SER A 151 11.12 -24.39 -2.62
CA SER A 151 11.89 -23.52 -1.72
C SER A 151 12.89 -24.27 -0.85
N GLN A 152 12.62 -25.54 -0.53
CA GLN A 152 13.52 -26.38 0.27
C GLN A 152 14.70 -26.90 -0.56
N LEU A 153 14.59 -26.94 -1.89
CA LEU A 153 15.65 -27.43 -2.77
C LEU A 153 16.80 -26.42 -2.99
N ARG A 154 16.61 -25.15 -2.62
CA ARG A 154 17.62 -24.07 -2.75
C ARG A 154 18.27 -24.03 -4.14
N LEU A 155 17.44 -24.00 -5.18
CA LEU A 155 17.88 -24.06 -6.57
C LEU A 155 18.68 -22.79 -6.94
N SER A 156 19.74 -22.95 -7.73
CA SER A 156 20.44 -21.82 -8.35
C SER A 156 19.59 -21.26 -9.49
N VAL A 157 18.89 -20.15 -9.24
CA VAL A 157 17.97 -19.52 -10.19
C VAL A 157 18.38 -18.06 -10.45
N PRO A 158 18.08 -17.50 -11.63
CA PRO A 158 18.27 -16.08 -11.90
C PRO A 158 17.56 -15.18 -10.86
N THR A 159 18.03 -13.95 -10.65
CA THR A 159 17.52 -13.01 -9.64
C THR A 159 16.00 -12.80 -9.71
N TYR A 160 15.43 -12.77 -10.92
CA TYR A 160 13.98 -12.61 -11.12
C TYR A 160 13.16 -13.84 -10.70
N LEU A 161 13.77 -15.01 -10.49
CA LEU A 161 13.15 -16.23 -9.94
C LEU A 161 13.53 -16.49 -8.48
N SER A 162 14.19 -15.55 -7.81
CA SER A 162 14.62 -15.69 -6.41
C SER A 162 13.47 -16.06 -5.45
N PHE A 163 12.23 -15.70 -5.78
CA PHE A 163 11.03 -16.08 -5.02
C PHE A 163 10.84 -17.60 -4.89
N VAL A 164 11.37 -18.41 -5.81
CA VAL A 164 11.28 -19.89 -5.76
C VAL A 164 11.97 -20.42 -4.50
N ASN A 165 13.01 -19.74 -4.02
CA ASN A 165 13.75 -20.11 -2.82
C ASN A 165 13.17 -19.52 -1.53
N ASN A 166 12.06 -18.77 -1.61
CA ASN A 166 11.41 -18.18 -0.45
C ASN A 166 10.25 -19.07 0.04
N ALA A 167 10.42 -19.72 1.19
CA ALA A 167 9.40 -20.62 1.75
C ALA A 167 8.08 -19.90 2.13
N SER A 168 8.16 -18.60 2.45
CA SER A 168 6.98 -17.78 2.75
C SER A 168 6.22 -17.36 1.50
N PHE A 169 6.81 -17.51 0.31
CA PHE A 169 6.14 -17.18 -0.94
C PHE A 169 4.98 -18.14 -1.22
N ASN A 170 3.82 -17.59 -1.56
CA ASN A 170 2.70 -18.33 -2.09
C ASN A 170 1.97 -17.48 -3.14
N SER A 171 1.26 -18.13 -4.06
CA SER A 171 0.62 -17.41 -5.16
C SER A 171 -0.52 -16.52 -4.71
N LEU A 172 -1.13 -16.73 -3.53
CA LEU A 172 -2.22 -15.91 -2.99
C LEU A 172 -1.74 -14.67 -2.25
N GLY A 173 -0.43 -14.39 -2.20
CA GLY A 173 0.13 -13.23 -1.52
C GLY A 173 0.71 -13.63 -0.18
N THR A 174 0.09 -13.20 0.91
CA THR A 174 0.58 -13.47 2.27
C THR A 174 0.09 -14.83 2.81
N ASP A 175 0.80 -15.39 3.80
CA ASP A 175 0.33 -16.61 4.48
C ASP A 175 -1.03 -16.40 5.17
N LEU A 176 -1.28 -15.19 5.70
CA LEU A 176 -2.56 -14.84 6.32
C LEU A 176 -3.71 -14.90 5.29
N GLU A 177 -3.55 -14.28 4.12
CA GLU A 177 -4.55 -14.32 3.05
C GLU A 177 -4.78 -15.74 2.54
N TYR A 178 -3.69 -16.51 2.37
CA TYR A 178 -3.80 -17.92 1.99
C TYR A 178 -4.65 -18.69 3.00
N LEU A 179 -4.36 -18.56 4.31
CA LEU A 179 -5.06 -19.27 5.37
C LEU A 179 -6.53 -18.86 5.47
N LEU A 180 -6.84 -17.56 5.38
CA LEU A 180 -8.22 -17.07 5.41
C LEU A 180 -9.04 -17.63 4.25
N LEU A 181 -8.54 -17.49 3.02
CA LEU A 181 -9.27 -17.94 1.83
C LEU A 181 -9.40 -19.47 1.77
N THR A 182 -8.32 -20.20 2.08
CA THR A 182 -8.38 -21.66 2.07
C THR A 182 -9.22 -22.22 3.20
N PHE A 183 -9.35 -21.53 4.34
CA PHE A 183 -10.32 -21.87 5.38
C PHE A 183 -11.77 -21.78 4.86
N ILE A 184 -12.12 -20.68 4.17
CA ILE A 184 -13.44 -20.52 3.54
C ILE A 184 -13.72 -21.65 2.55
N ILE A 185 -12.75 -21.93 1.68
CA ILE A 185 -12.86 -22.99 0.68
C ILE A 185 -12.98 -24.36 1.34
N LEU A 186 -12.19 -24.64 2.38
CA LEU A 186 -12.20 -25.91 3.11
C LEU A 186 -13.59 -26.17 3.71
N ILE A 187 -14.16 -25.22 4.44
CA ILE A 187 -15.48 -25.40 5.08
C ILE A 187 -16.57 -25.57 4.01
N SER A 188 -16.55 -24.75 2.97
CA SER A 188 -17.60 -24.72 1.93
C SER A 188 -17.54 -25.95 1.02
N SER A 189 -16.34 -26.38 0.64
CA SER A 189 -16.13 -27.59 -0.17
C SER A 189 -16.36 -28.87 0.64
N GLY A 190 -15.99 -28.90 1.92
CA GLY A 190 -16.25 -30.03 2.81
C GLY A 190 -17.76 -30.30 2.96
N GLN A 191 -18.55 -29.24 3.11
CA GLN A 191 -20.02 -29.35 3.10
C GLN A 191 -20.55 -29.94 1.80
N TYR A 192 -19.97 -29.56 0.65
CA TYR A 192 -20.35 -30.09 -0.66
C TYR A 192 -19.97 -31.57 -0.82
N VAL A 193 -18.76 -31.96 -0.41
CA VAL A 193 -18.29 -33.35 -0.42
C VAL A 193 -19.18 -34.20 0.48
N TYR A 194 -19.47 -33.74 1.70
CA TYR A 194 -20.37 -34.43 2.63
C TYR A 194 -21.73 -34.72 2.00
N GLN A 195 -22.37 -33.72 1.40
CA GLN A 195 -23.66 -33.90 0.72
C GLN A 195 -23.58 -34.97 -0.37
N HIS A 196 -22.50 -35.01 -1.14
CA HIS A 196 -22.29 -35.94 -2.24
C HIS A 196 -21.89 -37.36 -1.82
N LEU A 197 -21.34 -37.53 -0.62
CA LEU A 197 -21.04 -38.84 -0.04
C LEU A 197 -22.29 -39.49 0.57
N TYR A 198 -23.17 -38.71 1.20
CA TYR A 198 -24.31 -39.23 1.98
C TYR A 198 -25.67 -39.19 1.27
N THR A 199 -25.83 -38.45 0.16
CA THR A 199 -27.09 -38.55 -0.62
C THR A 199 -27.15 -39.84 -1.44
N LYS A 200 -28.25 -40.59 -1.27
CA LYS A 200 -28.53 -41.97 -1.72
C LYS A 200 -28.59 -42.20 -3.24
N HIS A 201 -28.12 -41.28 -4.09
CA HIS A 201 -28.15 -41.47 -5.54
C HIS A 201 -26.86 -42.10 -6.08
N GLN A 202 -27.04 -43.02 -7.03
CA GLN A 202 -26.05 -43.83 -7.74
C GLN A 202 -24.99 -42.98 -8.48
N LYS A 203 -24.11 -42.28 -7.75
CA LYS A 203 -22.90 -41.69 -8.36
C LYS A 203 -21.80 -42.75 -8.42
N LYS A 204 -21.10 -42.80 -9.54
CA LYS A 204 -19.98 -43.73 -9.79
C LYS A 204 -18.93 -43.58 -8.67
N THR A 205 -18.46 -44.69 -8.11
CA THR A 205 -17.44 -44.75 -7.04
C THR A 205 -16.25 -43.82 -7.30
N ASN A 206 -15.84 -43.70 -8.57
CA ASN A 206 -14.71 -42.87 -9.00
C ASN A 206 -14.90 -41.37 -8.72
N GLU A 207 -16.12 -40.82 -8.84
CA GLU A 207 -16.37 -39.39 -8.56
C GLU A 207 -16.26 -39.08 -7.07
N ARG A 208 -16.71 -40.00 -6.20
CA ARG A 208 -16.61 -39.85 -4.75
C ARG A 208 -15.14 -39.85 -4.31
N LEU A 209 -14.36 -40.80 -4.82
CA LEU A 209 -12.91 -40.88 -4.56
C LEU A 209 -12.18 -39.63 -5.05
N LEU A 210 -12.51 -39.13 -6.25
CA LEU A 210 -11.95 -37.88 -6.75
C LEU A 210 -12.24 -36.71 -5.82
N PHE A 211 -13.49 -36.53 -5.39
CA PHE A 211 -13.87 -35.42 -4.52
C PHE A 211 -13.21 -35.51 -3.13
N MET A 212 -13.07 -36.72 -2.58
CA MET A 212 -12.33 -36.95 -1.34
C MET A 212 -10.84 -36.62 -1.50
N GLY A 213 -10.22 -37.05 -2.61
CA GLY A 213 -8.81 -36.76 -2.90
C GLY A 213 -8.55 -35.27 -3.04
N LEU A 214 -9.39 -34.54 -3.79
CA LEU A 214 -9.29 -33.08 -3.91
C LEU A 214 -9.47 -32.39 -2.55
N PHE A 215 -10.41 -32.86 -1.73
CA PHE A 215 -10.63 -32.30 -0.40
C PHE A 215 -9.43 -32.55 0.53
N PHE A 216 -8.86 -33.76 0.51
CA PHE A 216 -7.66 -34.08 1.28
C PHE A 216 -6.46 -33.22 0.87
N LEU A 217 -6.33 -32.92 -0.42
CA LEU A 217 -5.31 -32.00 -0.91
C LEU A 217 -5.47 -30.58 -0.33
N ILE A 218 -6.72 -30.10 -0.19
CA ILE A 218 -7.02 -28.83 0.48
C ILE A 218 -6.58 -28.86 1.94
N VAL A 219 -6.94 -29.92 2.66
CA VAL A 219 -6.55 -30.11 4.06
C VAL A 219 -5.03 -30.11 4.20
N ALA A 220 -4.32 -30.87 3.36
CA ALA A 220 -2.87 -30.95 3.39
C ALA A 220 -2.21 -29.59 3.14
N GLY A 221 -2.66 -28.84 2.13
CA GLY A 221 -2.15 -27.51 1.84
C GLY A 221 -2.42 -26.50 2.96
N PHE A 222 -3.62 -26.53 3.55
CA PHE A 222 -3.99 -25.69 4.68
C PHE A 222 -3.13 -25.98 5.93
N VAL A 223 -3.02 -27.26 6.31
CA VAL A 223 -2.25 -27.68 7.49
C VAL A 223 -0.78 -27.35 7.33
N MET A 224 -0.19 -27.63 6.16
CA MET A 224 1.21 -27.31 5.89
C MET A 224 1.48 -25.81 6.03
N ARG A 225 0.62 -24.95 5.45
CA ARG A 225 0.76 -23.49 5.60
C ARG A 225 0.52 -23.02 7.03
N LEU A 226 -0.43 -23.60 7.74
CA LEU A 226 -0.70 -23.24 9.14
C LEU A 226 0.49 -23.54 10.04
N VAL A 227 1.10 -24.73 9.88
CA VAL A 227 2.29 -25.14 10.64
C VAL A 227 3.47 -24.23 10.31
N PHE A 228 3.71 -23.94 9.03
CA PHE A 228 4.78 -23.03 8.61
C PHE A 228 4.58 -21.62 9.18
N PHE A 229 3.36 -21.06 9.07
CA PHE A 229 3.04 -19.73 9.58
C PHE A 229 3.19 -19.65 11.11
N ALA A 230 2.71 -20.65 11.84
CA ALA A 230 2.87 -20.73 13.29
C ALA A 230 4.35 -20.80 13.69
N ASN A 231 5.14 -21.62 13.00
CA ASN A 231 6.57 -21.72 13.25
C ASN A 231 7.29 -20.39 12.96
N THR A 232 6.94 -19.69 11.89
CA THR A 232 7.50 -18.36 11.57
C THR A 232 7.19 -17.34 12.65
N ILE A 233 5.94 -17.28 13.13
CA ILE A 233 5.56 -16.38 14.24
C ILE A 233 6.37 -16.68 15.50
N ILE A 234 6.50 -17.95 15.87
CA ILE A 234 7.19 -18.36 17.09
C ILE A 234 8.71 -18.15 16.98
N SER A 235 9.32 -18.66 15.91
CA SER A 235 10.78 -18.64 15.73
C SER A 235 11.34 -17.25 15.46
N GLN A 236 10.63 -16.41 14.71
CA GLN A 236 11.07 -15.05 14.39
C GLN A 236 10.52 -14.00 15.35
N ASN A 237 9.75 -14.40 16.36
CA ASN A 237 8.98 -13.49 17.23
C ASN A 237 8.19 -12.45 16.40
N ALA A 238 7.67 -12.90 15.25
CA ALA A 238 7.05 -12.05 14.27
C ALA A 238 5.60 -11.74 14.68
N PHE A 239 5.18 -10.48 14.53
CA PHE A 239 3.80 -10.07 14.77
C PHE A 239 3.03 -9.97 13.46
N ILE A 240 1.74 -10.26 13.51
CA ILE A 240 0.86 -10.03 12.36
C ILE A 240 0.69 -8.51 12.20
N ILE A 241 1.19 -7.99 11.08
CA ILE A 241 1.15 -6.56 10.77
C ILE A 241 -0.22 -6.22 10.19
N LEU A 242 -1.08 -5.63 11.03
CA LEU A 242 -2.41 -5.19 10.64
C LEU A 242 -2.70 -3.81 11.26
N PRO A 243 -3.45 -2.95 10.55
CA PRO A 243 -3.90 -1.68 11.10
C PRO A 243 -4.71 -1.92 12.38
N PRO A 244 -4.52 -1.14 13.45
CA PRO A 244 -5.37 -1.24 14.62
C PRO A 244 -6.84 -0.91 14.31
N TRP A 245 -7.77 -1.61 14.99
CA TRP A 245 -9.21 -1.43 14.83
C TRP A 245 -9.67 -0.01 15.19
N ASN A 246 -9.18 0.51 16.31
CA ASN A 246 -9.52 1.85 16.79
C ASN A 246 -9.09 2.93 15.79
N ILE A 247 -7.89 2.82 15.20
CA ILE A 247 -7.41 3.81 14.21
C ILE A 247 -8.23 3.73 12.92
N SER A 248 -8.56 2.52 12.48
CA SER A 248 -9.43 2.32 11.31
C SER A 248 -10.82 2.91 11.51
N TRP A 249 -11.38 2.79 12.72
CA TRP A 249 -12.62 3.43 13.12
C TRP A 249 -12.49 4.95 13.20
N PHE A 250 -11.42 5.47 13.81
CA PHE A 250 -11.16 6.91 13.89
C PHE A 250 -11.00 7.53 12.51
N ALA A 251 -10.34 6.85 11.57
CA ALA A 251 -10.25 7.28 10.17
C ALA A 251 -11.65 7.47 9.56
N PHE A 252 -12.54 6.46 9.72
CA PHE A 252 -13.91 6.58 9.25
C PHE A 252 -14.67 7.72 9.94
N VAL A 253 -14.54 7.89 11.26
CA VAL A 253 -15.22 9.00 11.97
C VAL A 253 -14.66 10.37 11.56
N GLU A 254 -13.36 10.46 11.29
CA GLU A 254 -12.71 11.72 10.88
C GLU A 254 -13.29 12.25 9.58
N ILE A 255 -13.50 11.39 8.57
CA ILE A 255 -14.06 11.84 7.30
C ILE A 255 -15.48 12.39 7.43
N LEU A 256 -16.25 11.96 8.45
CA LEU A 256 -17.62 12.43 8.68
C LEU A 256 -17.69 13.86 9.22
N LYS A 257 -16.57 14.41 9.71
CA LYS A 257 -16.52 15.77 10.26
C LYS A 257 -16.67 16.86 9.21
N HIS A 258 -16.35 16.56 7.94
CA HIS A 258 -16.52 17.51 6.84
C HIS A 258 -17.57 16.98 5.85
N PRO A 259 -18.53 17.81 5.37
CA PRO A 259 -19.62 17.33 4.54
C PRO A 259 -19.17 16.62 3.25
N LEU A 260 -18.17 17.17 2.55
CA LEU A 260 -17.70 16.60 1.28
C LEU A 260 -17.03 15.25 1.48
N THR A 261 -16.12 15.14 2.46
CA THR A 261 -15.47 13.86 2.78
C THR A 261 -16.41 12.89 3.48
N GLY A 262 -17.45 13.37 4.16
CA GLY A 262 -18.46 12.53 4.79
C GLY A 262 -19.30 11.82 3.73
N LEU A 263 -19.64 12.51 2.64
CA LEU A 263 -20.41 11.92 1.54
C LEU A 263 -19.55 11.05 0.63
N PHE A 264 -18.35 11.52 0.25
CA PHE A 264 -17.54 10.91 -0.80
C PHE A 264 -16.20 10.33 -0.33
N GLY A 265 -15.91 10.35 0.96
CA GLY A 265 -14.71 9.77 1.56
C GLY A 265 -13.47 10.63 1.35
N ILE A 266 -12.29 10.06 1.51
CA ILE A 266 -10.99 10.76 1.39
C ILE A 266 -10.34 10.62 0.00
N GLY A 267 -10.98 9.94 -0.95
CA GLY A 267 -10.35 9.52 -2.19
C GLY A 267 -9.78 8.11 -2.09
N THR A 268 -9.91 7.32 -3.16
CA THR A 268 -9.39 5.96 -3.23
C THR A 268 -7.86 5.95 -3.23
N GLY A 269 -7.24 5.00 -2.52
CA GLY A 269 -5.79 4.92 -2.36
C GLY A 269 -5.19 5.98 -1.43
N ASN A 270 -6.00 6.74 -0.68
CA ASN A 270 -5.54 7.81 0.20
C ASN A 270 -5.69 7.51 1.70
N PHE A 271 -5.97 6.26 2.07
CA PHE A 271 -6.09 5.87 3.48
C PHE A 271 -4.82 6.16 4.29
N SER A 272 -3.63 6.06 3.70
CA SER A 272 -2.37 6.36 4.40
C SER A 272 -2.26 7.81 4.85
N SER A 273 -2.69 8.77 4.03
CA SER A 273 -2.71 10.19 4.38
C SER A 273 -3.68 10.47 5.53
N LEU A 274 -4.78 9.72 5.63
CA LEU A 274 -5.73 9.86 6.73
C LEU A 274 -5.22 9.17 7.99
N PHE A 275 -4.59 8.01 7.86
CA PHE A 275 -4.02 7.27 8.97
C PHE A 275 -3.05 8.13 9.77
N THR A 276 -2.15 8.86 9.11
CA THR A 276 -1.17 9.72 9.79
C THR A 276 -1.80 10.86 10.57
N GLN A 277 -2.97 11.35 10.14
CA GLN A 277 -3.71 12.42 10.82
C GLN A 277 -4.44 11.93 12.08
N VAL A 278 -4.99 10.70 12.04
CA VAL A 278 -5.86 10.18 13.11
C VAL A 278 -5.14 9.27 14.11
N LYS A 279 -3.93 8.81 13.78
CA LYS A 279 -3.08 7.97 14.66
C LYS A 279 -2.94 8.59 16.06
N PRO A 280 -3.34 7.92 17.16
CA PRO A 280 -3.21 8.44 18.52
C PRO A 280 -1.77 8.42 19.02
N ALA A 281 -1.42 9.29 19.99
CA ALA A 281 -0.07 9.31 20.57
C ALA A 281 0.29 7.98 21.26
N SER A 282 -0.70 7.28 21.81
CA SER A 282 -0.53 5.94 22.39
C SER A 282 -0.07 4.88 21.38
N TYR A 283 -0.25 5.10 20.08
CA TYR A 283 0.27 4.19 19.04
C TYR A 283 1.80 4.07 19.11
N ASN A 284 2.49 5.15 19.48
CA ASN A 284 3.94 5.17 19.53
C ASN A 284 4.50 4.25 20.62
N VAL A 285 3.76 4.02 21.70
CA VAL A 285 4.17 3.09 22.77
C VAL A 285 3.99 1.62 22.33
N GLY A 286 3.22 1.36 21.27
CA GLY A 286 2.94 0.01 20.78
C GLY A 286 4.05 -0.59 19.93
N LYS A 287 3.97 -1.91 19.70
CA LYS A 287 4.94 -2.67 18.88
C LYS A 287 4.99 -2.27 17.40
N LEU A 288 3.94 -1.60 16.90
CA LEU A 288 3.82 -1.20 15.48
C LEU A 288 4.27 0.24 15.22
N TRP A 289 4.83 0.95 16.21
CA TRP A 289 5.16 2.38 16.09
C TRP A 289 6.03 2.75 14.88
N GLN A 290 6.91 1.83 14.45
CA GLN A 290 7.78 1.98 13.28
C GLN A 290 7.01 2.03 11.96
N ILE A 291 5.80 1.49 11.92
CA ILE A 291 4.91 1.60 10.78
C ILE A 291 4.24 2.98 10.86
N THR A 292 4.82 3.93 10.15
CA THR A 292 4.39 5.33 10.15
C THR A 292 3.03 5.52 9.50
N ALA A 293 2.70 4.72 8.49
CA ALA A 293 1.41 4.70 7.82
C ALA A 293 1.01 3.31 7.29
N PHE A 294 -0.28 2.99 7.34
CA PHE A 294 -0.88 1.87 6.60
C PHE A 294 -1.60 2.38 5.36
N ASN A 295 -1.55 1.64 4.25
CA ASN A 295 -2.27 1.99 3.01
C ASN A 295 -3.73 1.53 2.99
N TYR A 296 -4.14 0.78 4.01
CA TYR A 296 -5.47 0.16 4.11
C TYR A 296 -5.95 0.13 5.55
N SER A 297 -7.26 0.05 5.70
CA SER A 297 -8.01 -0.12 6.94
C SER A 297 -7.98 -1.56 7.43
N ARG A 298 -8.21 -1.76 8.72
CA ARG A 298 -8.34 -3.08 9.35
C ARG A 298 -9.48 -3.90 8.77
N SER A 299 -10.51 -3.23 8.25
CA SER A 299 -11.72 -3.83 7.71
C SER A 299 -11.89 -3.39 6.27
N GLY A 300 -12.18 -4.32 5.37
CA GLY A 300 -12.60 -4.02 4.01
C GLY A 300 -13.77 -3.06 4.01
N LEU A 301 -14.82 -3.31 4.79
CA LEU A 301 -15.98 -2.41 4.86
C LEU A 301 -15.59 -0.98 5.28
N LEU A 302 -14.76 -0.84 6.32
CA LEU A 302 -14.27 0.48 6.75
C LEU A 302 -13.37 1.12 5.69
N GLN A 303 -12.58 0.34 4.95
CA GLN A 303 -11.79 0.86 3.83
C GLN A 303 -12.70 1.55 2.81
N PHE A 304 -13.73 0.85 2.31
CA PHE A 304 -14.66 1.42 1.34
C PHE A 304 -15.39 2.64 1.92
N ALA A 305 -15.93 2.53 3.12
CA ALA A 305 -16.64 3.65 3.75
C ALA A 305 -15.73 4.87 3.96
N THR A 306 -14.45 4.66 4.25
CA THR A 306 -13.47 5.74 4.45
C THR A 306 -13.03 6.37 3.12
N GLU A 307 -12.82 5.57 2.08
CA GLU A 307 -12.36 6.07 0.78
C GLU A 307 -13.47 6.66 -0.07
N THR A 308 -14.71 6.17 0.08
CA THR A 308 -15.87 6.56 -0.75
C THR A 308 -17.02 7.21 0.02
N GLY A 309 -16.86 7.38 1.33
CA GLY A 309 -17.80 8.06 2.21
C GLY A 309 -19.06 7.25 2.51
N LEU A 310 -20.03 7.90 3.13
CA LEU A 310 -21.31 7.29 3.49
C LEU A 310 -22.06 6.73 2.29
N ILE A 311 -21.96 7.38 1.12
CA ILE A 311 -22.67 6.92 -0.10
C ILE A 311 -22.10 5.58 -0.57
N GLY A 312 -20.78 5.47 -0.66
CA GLY A 312 -20.16 4.22 -1.10
C GLY A 312 -20.23 3.13 -0.05
N GLY A 313 -20.08 3.48 1.23
CA GLY A 313 -20.34 2.58 2.36
C GLY A 313 -21.77 2.02 2.34
N PHE A 314 -22.77 2.87 2.13
CA PHE A 314 -24.17 2.45 1.95
C PHE A 314 -24.35 1.56 0.72
N GLY A 315 -23.73 1.90 -0.41
CA GLY A 315 -23.76 1.10 -1.64
C GLY A 315 -23.26 -0.33 -1.41
N PHE A 316 -22.14 -0.49 -0.70
CA PHE A 316 -21.59 -1.79 -0.32
C PHE A 316 -22.47 -2.53 0.69
N CYS A 317 -22.92 -1.88 1.75
CA CYS A 317 -23.84 -2.48 2.72
C CYS A 317 -25.14 -2.97 2.05
N SER A 318 -25.69 -2.19 1.13
CA SER A 318 -26.87 -2.55 0.34
C SER A 318 -26.63 -3.78 -0.53
N LEU A 319 -25.46 -3.87 -1.20
CA LEU A 319 -25.08 -5.05 -1.98
C LEU A 319 -25.00 -6.30 -1.09
N LEU A 320 -24.30 -6.21 0.04
CA LEU A 320 -24.07 -7.34 0.95
C LEU A 320 -25.38 -7.80 1.61
N PHE A 321 -26.20 -6.87 2.10
CA PHE A 321 -27.49 -7.18 2.73
C PHE A 321 -28.45 -7.86 1.74
N ARG A 322 -28.57 -7.32 0.53
CA ARG A 322 -29.43 -7.90 -0.50
C ARG A 322 -28.92 -9.27 -0.95
N THR A 323 -27.61 -9.45 -1.07
CA THR A 323 -27.02 -10.77 -1.37
C THR A 323 -27.29 -11.77 -0.24
N PHE A 324 -27.14 -11.36 1.02
CA PHE A 324 -27.47 -12.19 2.17
C PHE A 324 -28.91 -12.71 2.12
N SER A 325 -29.87 -11.86 1.70
CA SER A 325 -31.28 -12.26 1.55
C SER A 325 -31.48 -13.38 0.51
N LEU A 326 -30.66 -13.41 -0.54
CA LEU A 326 -30.69 -14.46 -1.57
C LEU A 326 -30.08 -15.78 -1.11
N THR A 327 -29.26 -15.80 -0.06
CA THR A 327 -28.61 -17.02 0.44
C THR A 327 -29.60 -18.08 0.95
N LYS A 328 -30.87 -17.72 1.18
CA LYS A 328 -31.95 -18.66 1.50
C LYS A 328 -32.32 -19.58 0.33
N LYS A 329 -31.97 -19.19 -0.90
CA LYS A 329 -32.37 -19.86 -2.16
C LYS A 329 -31.22 -20.63 -2.84
N VAL A 330 -30.07 -20.76 -2.18
CA VAL A 330 -28.85 -21.36 -2.76
C VAL A 330 -28.38 -22.56 -1.94
N GLU A 331 -27.49 -23.37 -2.50
CA GLU A 331 -26.86 -24.51 -1.82
C GLU A 331 -26.20 -24.08 -0.50
N ARG A 332 -26.21 -24.98 0.48
CA ARG A 332 -25.61 -24.73 1.80
C ARG A 332 -24.11 -24.39 1.70
N SER A 333 -23.40 -24.97 0.73
CA SER A 333 -22.00 -24.67 0.42
C SER A 333 -21.82 -23.19 0.01
N THR A 334 -22.64 -22.70 -0.92
CA THR A 334 -22.66 -21.29 -1.37
C THR A 334 -22.99 -20.34 -0.22
N LYS A 335 -23.99 -20.68 0.61
CA LYS A 335 -24.36 -19.88 1.78
C LYS A 335 -23.21 -19.77 2.79
N MET A 336 -22.53 -20.88 3.09
CA MET A 336 -21.38 -20.87 4.01
C MET A 336 -20.23 -20.04 3.45
N ALA A 337 -19.90 -20.20 2.17
CA ALA A 337 -18.87 -19.42 1.51
C ALA A 337 -19.15 -17.91 1.62
N PHE A 338 -20.39 -17.49 1.36
CA PHE A 338 -20.81 -16.09 1.48
C PHE A 338 -20.69 -15.55 2.91
N ILE A 339 -21.14 -16.31 3.91
CA ILE A 339 -21.07 -15.86 5.31
C ILE A 339 -19.61 -15.69 5.75
N LEU A 340 -18.74 -16.63 5.40
CA LEU A 340 -17.34 -16.58 5.83
C LEU A 340 -16.55 -15.50 5.09
N ILE A 341 -16.74 -15.31 3.78
CA ILE A 341 -16.06 -14.22 3.03
C ILE A 341 -16.58 -12.84 3.45
N PHE A 342 -17.86 -12.74 3.81
CA PHE A 342 -18.43 -11.52 4.39
C PHE A 342 -17.81 -11.21 5.75
N LEU A 343 -17.63 -12.23 6.60
CA LEU A 343 -16.95 -12.08 7.89
C LEU A 343 -15.48 -11.69 7.70
N GLU A 344 -14.76 -12.34 6.77
CA GLU A 344 -13.39 -11.96 6.41
C GLU A 344 -13.32 -10.49 5.99
N PHE A 345 -14.21 -10.06 5.09
CA PHE A 345 -14.27 -8.69 4.60
C PHE A 345 -14.55 -7.65 5.71
N ILE A 346 -15.33 -8.02 6.72
CA ILE A 346 -15.55 -7.17 7.89
C ILE A 346 -14.29 -7.14 8.76
N LEU A 347 -13.64 -8.27 9.00
CA LEU A 347 -12.59 -8.40 10.02
C LEU A 347 -11.18 -8.09 9.53
N PHE A 348 -10.94 -8.16 8.22
CA PHE A 348 -9.61 -8.05 7.62
C PHE A 348 -9.57 -6.99 6.52
N PRO A 349 -8.37 -6.45 6.23
CA PRO A 349 -8.18 -5.53 5.12
C PRO A 349 -8.62 -6.15 3.80
N ALA A 350 -9.24 -5.33 2.95
CA ALA A 350 -9.58 -5.75 1.59
C ALA A 350 -8.33 -5.74 0.71
N SER A 351 -7.81 -6.91 0.39
CA SER A 351 -6.85 -7.08 -0.71
C SER A 351 -7.55 -7.35 -2.04
N PHE A 352 -6.83 -7.19 -3.15
CA PHE A 352 -7.33 -7.54 -4.48
C PHE A 352 -7.94 -8.94 -4.53
N ILE A 353 -7.29 -9.92 -3.90
CA ILE A 353 -7.71 -11.32 -3.93
C ILE A 353 -8.97 -11.50 -3.07
N SER A 354 -9.01 -10.96 -1.85
CA SER A 354 -10.22 -11.02 -1.01
C SER A 354 -11.44 -10.38 -1.70
N LEU A 355 -11.23 -9.26 -2.42
CA LEU A 355 -12.26 -8.61 -3.22
C LEU A 355 -12.69 -9.49 -4.39
N PHE A 356 -11.75 -10.03 -5.16
CA PHE A 356 -12.07 -10.95 -6.24
C PHE A 356 -12.95 -12.11 -5.74
N PHE A 357 -12.58 -12.77 -4.65
CA PHE A 357 -13.36 -13.87 -4.07
C PHE A 357 -14.72 -13.43 -3.56
N LEU A 358 -14.81 -12.28 -2.88
CA LEU A 358 -16.08 -11.71 -2.43
C LEU A 358 -17.03 -11.52 -3.62
N PHE A 359 -16.57 -10.86 -4.68
CA PHE A 359 -17.38 -10.60 -5.87
C PHE A 359 -17.70 -11.89 -6.65
N SER A 360 -16.80 -12.86 -6.74
CA SER A 360 -17.09 -14.18 -7.31
C SER A 360 -18.16 -14.94 -6.52
N ILE A 361 -18.10 -14.92 -5.18
CA ILE A 361 -19.10 -15.59 -4.34
C ILE A 361 -20.45 -14.88 -4.43
N ILE A 362 -20.48 -13.54 -4.46
CA ILE A 362 -21.70 -12.77 -4.71
C ILE A 362 -22.29 -13.15 -6.09
N ALA A 363 -21.44 -13.28 -7.12
CA ALA A 363 -21.88 -13.68 -8.46
C ALA A 363 -22.53 -15.06 -8.46
N LEU A 364 -21.94 -16.01 -7.72
CA LEU A 364 -22.46 -17.35 -7.55
C LEU A 364 -23.78 -17.36 -6.78
N VAL A 365 -23.91 -16.59 -5.69
CA VAL A 365 -25.19 -16.44 -4.96
C VAL A 365 -26.28 -15.91 -5.87
N ILE A 366 -26.01 -14.81 -6.60
CA ILE A 366 -26.98 -14.20 -7.51
C ILE A 366 -27.35 -15.20 -8.62
N GLY A 367 -26.35 -15.79 -9.28
CA GLY A 367 -26.54 -16.72 -10.38
C GLY A 367 -27.32 -17.97 -9.98
N GLU A 368 -27.00 -18.57 -8.83
CA GLU A 368 -27.68 -19.76 -8.33
C GLU A 368 -29.12 -19.45 -7.89
N SER A 369 -29.34 -18.31 -7.23
CA SER A 369 -30.70 -17.88 -6.85
C SER A 369 -31.59 -17.66 -8.08
N ALA A 370 -31.01 -17.21 -9.20
CA ALA A 370 -31.70 -17.01 -10.47
C ALA A 370 -32.11 -18.33 -11.15
N LEU A 371 -31.49 -19.47 -10.77
CA LEU A 371 -31.90 -20.81 -11.24
C LEU A 371 -33.14 -21.34 -10.50
N VAL A 372 -33.50 -20.72 -9.37
CA VAL A 372 -34.68 -21.04 -8.57
C VAL A 372 -35.85 -20.11 -8.91
N GLN A 373 -35.56 -18.83 -9.12
CA GLN A 373 -36.53 -17.82 -9.52
C GLN A 373 -35.98 -17.03 -10.70
N GLU A 374 -36.66 -17.06 -11.84
CA GLU A 374 -36.18 -16.33 -13.02
C GLU A 374 -36.08 -14.83 -12.71
N PRO A 375 -34.95 -14.19 -13.07
CA PRO A 375 -34.78 -12.77 -12.89
C PRO A 375 -35.73 -12.01 -13.83
N GLU A 376 -36.16 -10.82 -13.42
CA GLU A 376 -36.87 -9.92 -14.32
C GLU A 376 -35.98 -9.59 -15.52
N GLU A 377 -36.43 -9.99 -16.70
CA GLU A 377 -35.80 -9.68 -17.97
C GLU A 377 -36.51 -8.48 -18.60
N TYR A 378 -35.75 -7.43 -18.89
CA TYR A 378 -36.21 -6.27 -19.62
C TYR A 378 -35.67 -6.37 -21.04
N GLU A 379 -36.57 -6.58 -22.00
CA GLU A 379 -36.21 -6.51 -23.41
C GLU A 379 -36.20 -5.05 -23.86
N LEU A 380 -35.01 -4.51 -24.08
CA LEU A 380 -34.81 -3.24 -24.75
C LEU A 380 -34.76 -3.50 -26.26
N ASN A 381 -35.88 -3.20 -26.93
CA ASN A 381 -35.93 -3.22 -28.38
C ASN A 381 -35.42 -1.87 -28.92
N LEU A 382 -34.24 -1.87 -29.53
CA LEU A 382 -33.61 -0.70 -30.13
C LEU A 382 -33.61 -0.75 -31.66
N GLU A 383 -34.42 -1.64 -32.26
CA GLU A 383 -34.46 -1.88 -33.71
C GLU A 383 -34.71 -0.60 -34.51
N HIS A 384 -35.60 0.27 -34.03
CA HIS A 384 -35.93 1.55 -34.67
C HIS A 384 -35.09 2.74 -34.18
N LEU A 385 -34.19 2.53 -33.21
CA LEU A 385 -33.38 3.58 -32.59
C LEU A 385 -31.90 3.46 -32.99
N LEU A 386 -31.64 3.36 -34.30
CA LEU A 386 -30.28 3.18 -34.84
C LEU A 386 -29.29 4.24 -34.33
N TYR A 387 -29.69 5.52 -34.31
CA TYR A 387 -28.86 6.61 -33.79
C TYR A 387 -28.51 6.45 -32.31
N VAL A 388 -29.47 6.04 -31.48
CA VAL A 388 -29.23 5.78 -30.05
C VAL A 388 -28.24 4.63 -29.87
N ARG A 389 -28.35 3.58 -30.69
CA ARG A 389 -27.42 2.44 -30.67
C ARG A 389 -26.01 2.86 -31.08
N ILE A 390 -25.87 3.65 -32.14
CA ILE A 390 -24.58 4.15 -32.61
C ILE A 390 -23.95 5.07 -31.57
N ILE A 391 -24.72 5.99 -30.97
CA ILE A 391 -24.22 6.91 -29.93
C ILE A 391 -23.81 6.15 -28.68
N ALA A 392 -24.67 5.27 -28.16
CA ALA A 392 -24.35 4.43 -27.01
C ALA A 392 -23.12 3.57 -27.28
N ALA A 393 -23.01 3.06 -28.52
CA ALA A 393 -21.85 2.29 -28.92
C ALA A 393 -20.57 3.14 -28.95
N ALA A 394 -20.62 4.34 -29.56
CA ALA A 394 -19.49 5.25 -29.59
C ALA A 394 -19.02 5.61 -28.17
N VAL A 395 -19.95 5.88 -27.24
CA VAL A 395 -19.64 6.22 -25.85
C VAL A 395 -18.99 5.05 -25.10
N ILE A 396 -19.57 3.84 -25.16
CA ILE A 396 -19.01 2.67 -24.48
C ILE A 396 -17.67 2.27 -25.12
N GLY A 397 -17.57 2.34 -26.45
CA GLY A 397 -16.33 2.06 -27.18
C GLY A 397 -15.21 3.01 -26.77
N PHE A 398 -15.48 4.31 -26.75
CA PHE A 398 -14.53 5.33 -26.29
C PHE A 398 -14.09 5.10 -24.84
N PHE A 399 -15.02 4.74 -23.96
CA PHE A 399 -14.72 4.41 -22.58
C PHE A 399 -13.81 3.17 -22.49
N LEU A 400 -14.14 2.07 -23.17
CA LEU A 400 -13.32 0.85 -23.18
C LEU A 400 -11.91 1.10 -23.73
N ILE A 401 -11.78 1.87 -24.81
CA ILE A 401 -10.49 2.23 -25.41
C ILE A 401 -9.66 3.06 -24.42
N SER A 402 -10.30 4.02 -23.75
CA SER A 402 -9.64 4.87 -22.76
C SER A 402 -9.12 4.05 -21.58
N VAL A 403 -9.97 3.16 -21.02
CA VAL A 403 -9.57 2.26 -19.94
C VAL A 403 -8.42 1.35 -20.38
N LEU A 404 -8.49 0.76 -21.57
CA LEU A 404 -7.42 -0.08 -22.13
C LEU A 404 -6.10 0.69 -22.30
N TYR A 405 -6.15 1.89 -22.86
CA TYR A 405 -4.98 2.74 -23.07
C TYR A 405 -4.29 3.02 -21.73
N PHE A 406 -5.02 3.54 -20.75
CA PHE A 406 -4.42 3.88 -19.45
C PHE A 406 -3.98 2.65 -18.66
N THR A 407 -4.72 1.54 -18.67
CA THR A 407 -4.26 0.28 -18.05
C THR A 407 -2.94 -0.17 -18.65
N THR A 408 -2.78 -0.07 -19.98
CA THR A 408 -1.55 -0.42 -20.69
C THR A 408 -0.40 0.52 -20.32
N VAL A 409 -0.63 1.83 -20.33
CA VAL A 409 0.36 2.85 -19.95
C VAL A 409 0.87 2.61 -18.53
N ASN A 410 -0.05 2.40 -17.57
CA ASN A 410 0.31 2.15 -16.19
C ASN A 410 1.12 0.83 -16.05
N TYR A 411 0.71 -0.24 -16.72
CA TYR A 411 1.45 -1.50 -16.69
C TYR A 411 2.87 -1.37 -17.28
N ILE A 412 3.02 -0.74 -18.44
CA ILE A 412 4.33 -0.51 -19.07
C ILE A 412 5.24 0.34 -18.17
N SER A 413 4.70 1.38 -17.53
CA SER A 413 5.48 2.21 -16.60
C SER A 413 6.02 1.42 -15.41
N GLU A 414 5.23 0.47 -14.90
CA GLU A 414 5.62 -0.43 -13.81
C GLU A 414 6.71 -1.42 -14.26
N LEU A 415 6.64 -1.93 -15.50
CA LEU A 415 7.69 -2.76 -16.08
C LEU A 415 9.03 -2.01 -16.16
N TYR A 416 9.03 -0.77 -16.67
CA TYR A 416 10.25 0.03 -16.75
C TYR A 416 10.84 0.30 -15.36
N TYR A 417 10.00 0.64 -14.37
CA TYR A 417 10.48 0.88 -13.03
C TYR A 417 11.03 -0.39 -12.37
N GLN A 418 10.40 -1.55 -12.55
CA GLN A 418 10.94 -2.80 -12.01
C GLN A 418 12.26 -3.19 -12.69
N GLN A 419 12.38 -2.99 -14.00
CA GLN A 419 13.65 -3.18 -14.72
C GLN A 419 14.74 -2.23 -14.19
N SER A 420 14.38 -1.01 -13.80
CA SER A 420 15.33 -0.07 -13.20
C SER A 420 15.88 -0.61 -11.86
N GLN A 421 15.03 -1.25 -11.04
CA GLN A 421 15.47 -1.88 -9.79
C GLN A 421 16.43 -3.04 -10.05
N TYR A 422 16.17 -3.86 -11.07
CA TYR A 422 17.10 -4.92 -11.46
C TYR A 422 18.43 -4.37 -11.99
N ALA A 423 18.40 -3.27 -12.75
CA ALA A 423 19.62 -2.59 -13.19
C ALA A 423 20.43 -2.06 -12.00
N ALA A 424 19.77 -1.51 -10.98
CA ALA A 424 20.41 -1.08 -9.73
C ALA A 424 21.11 -2.24 -9.00
N LEU A 425 20.43 -3.40 -8.87
CA LEU A 425 21.00 -4.60 -8.24
C LEU A 425 22.21 -5.16 -8.99
N ASN A 426 22.27 -4.96 -10.31
CA ASN A 426 23.39 -5.36 -11.15
C ASN A 426 24.46 -4.26 -11.29
N ASN A 427 24.41 -3.21 -10.46
CA ASN A 427 25.31 -2.05 -10.50
C ASN A 427 25.35 -1.31 -11.86
N ASN A 428 24.29 -1.43 -12.66
CA ASN A 428 24.16 -0.72 -13.94
C ASN A 428 23.40 0.60 -13.76
N VAL A 429 24.12 1.62 -13.27
CA VAL A 429 23.55 2.93 -12.89
C VAL A 429 22.94 3.67 -14.08
N GLN A 430 23.58 3.64 -15.25
CA GLN A 430 23.07 4.31 -16.46
C GLN A 430 21.74 3.71 -16.91
N GLN A 431 21.68 2.37 -17.01
CA GLN A 431 20.45 1.70 -17.40
C GLN A 431 19.33 1.93 -16.38
N MET A 432 19.65 1.92 -15.07
CA MET A 432 18.70 2.28 -14.02
C MET A 432 18.13 3.68 -14.24
N TYR A 433 18.99 4.68 -14.46
CA TYR A 433 18.58 6.07 -14.67
C TYR A 433 17.67 6.21 -15.90
N ASP A 434 18.07 5.66 -17.04
CA ASP A 434 17.29 5.71 -18.29
C ASP A 434 15.91 5.05 -18.15
N LEU A 435 15.84 3.93 -17.43
CA LEU A 435 14.59 3.22 -17.19
C LEU A 435 13.67 3.97 -16.23
N GLN A 436 14.19 4.64 -15.22
CA GLN A 436 13.40 5.53 -14.35
C GLN A 436 12.82 6.69 -15.15
N VAL A 437 13.62 7.33 -16.02
CA VAL A 437 13.15 8.39 -16.93
C VAL A 437 12.03 7.87 -17.84
N LYS A 438 12.18 6.67 -18.42
CA LYS A 438 11.13 6.04 -19.26
C LYS A 438 9.86 5.77 -18.46
N ALA A 439 9.97 5.28 -17.22
CA ALA A 439 8.82 5.05 -16.35
C ALA A 439 8.05 6.36 -16.06
N ILE A 440 8.76 7.43 -15.74
CA ILE A 440 8.18 8.75 -15.44
C ILE A 440 7.56 9.39 -16.69
N LYS A 441 8.24 9.34 -17.84
CA LYS A 441 7.69 9.84 -19.11
C LYS A 441 6.41 9.10 -19.51
N THR A 442 6.35 7.81 -19.25
CA THR A 442 5.18 6.98 -19.55
C THR A 442 4.03 7.28 -18.57
N ASN A 443 4.32 7.41 -17.28
CA ASN A 443 3.33 7.70 -16.25
C ASN A 443 3.80 8.83 -15.30
N PRO A 444 3.59 10.10 -15.69
CA PRO A 444 4.09 11.26 -14.95
C PRO A 444 3.35 11.48 -13.61
N GLN A 445 2.25 10.77 -13.38
CA GLN A 445 1.33 10.98 -12.26
C GLN A 445 1.58 10.02 -11.10
N ASN A 446 2.60 9.17 -11.19
CA ASN A 446 2.96 8.24 -10.12
C ASN A 446 4.03 8.85 -9.20
N ALA A 447 3.59 9.33 -8.03
CA ALA A 447 4.48 9.97 -7.06
C ALA A 447 5.60 9.04 -6.56
N LEU A 448 5.42 7.72 -6.61
CA LEU A 448 6.49 6.79 -6.24
C LEU A 448 7.66 6.85 -7.22
N PHE A 449 7.39 6.93 -8.53
CA PHE A 449 8.44 7.02 -9.55
C PHE A 449 9.22 8.33 -9.41
N ARG A 450 8.49 9.43 -9.19
CA ARG A 450 9.04 10.78 -8.90
C ARG A 450 9.98 10.75 -7.69
N ARG A 451 9.52 10.21 -6.55
CA ARG A 451 10.36 10.06 -5.34
C ARG A 451 11.59 9.19 -5.60
N GLY A 452 11.41 8.02 -6.24
CA GLY A 452 12.52 7.12 -6.55
C GLY A 452 13.60 7.80 -7.38
N PHE A 453 13.22 8.53 -8.43
CA PHE A 453 14.15 9.25 -9.29
C PHE A 453 14.78 10.47 -8.60
N SER A 454 14.05 11.17 -7.72
CA SER A 454 14.64 12.23 -6.89
C SER A 454 15.76 11.69 -5.97
N GLN A 455 15.55 10.51 -5.37
CA GLN A 455 16.56 9.88 -4.51
C GLN A 455 17.76 9.36 -5.32
N THR A 456 17.54 8.86 -6.53
CA THR A 456 18.62 8.52 -7.46
C THR A 456 19.50 9.73 -7.77
N ASN A 457 18.90 10.89 -8.06
CA ASN A 457 19.66 12.11 -8.31
C ASN A 457 20.39 12.63 -7.06
N ILE A 458 19.81 12.50 -5.87
CA ILE A 458 20.52 12.79 -4.61
C ILE A 458 21.72 11.85 -4.39
N ALA A 459 21.62 10.59 -4.78
CA ALA A 459 22.77 9.69 -4.71
C ALA A 459 23.92 10.14 -5.63
N VAL A 460 23.61 10.73 -6.79
CA VAL A 460 24.61 11.36 -7.68
C VAL A 460 25.23 12.58 -7.02
N VAL A 461 24.42 13.48 -6.47
CA VAL A 461 24.87 14.68 -5.74
C VAL A 461 25.82 14.28 -4.61
N ARG A 462 25.41 13.31 -3.78
CA ARG A 462 26.22 12.83 -2.65
C ARG A 462 27.55 12.23 -3.11
N ASN A 463 27.55 11.46 -4.20
CA ASN A 463 28.78 10.86 -4.72
C ASN A 463 29.79 11.95 -5.12
N ILE A 464 29.34 13.00 -5.80
CA ILE A 464 30.20 14.12 -6.21
C ILE A 464 30.73 14.88 -4.99
N ILE A 465 29.87 15.22 -4.02
CA ILE A 465 30.26 15.96 -2.81
C ILE A 465 31.25 15.15 -1.94
N GLN A 466 31.06 13.82 -1.84
CA GLN A 466 31.91 12.95 -1.00
C GLN A 466 33.32 12.71 -1.55
N GLN A 467 33.63 13.16 -2.77
CA GLN A 467 34.98 12.98 -3.33
C GLN A 467 36.03 13.92 -2.71
N ASP A 468 35.61 14.82 -1.81
CA ASP A 468 36.47 15.70 -0.97
C ASP A 468 37.60 16.39 -1.76
N LYS A 469 37.28 16.76 -3.01
CA LYS A 469 38.21 17.48 -3.90
C LYS A 469 38.17 18.97 -3.53
N GLU A 470 39.33 19.58 -3.36
CA GLU A 470 39.47 21.02 -3.12
C GLU A 470 38.82 21.89 -4.21
N GLN A 471 38.71 21.36 -5.45
CA GLN A 471 38.02 22.04 -6.54
C GLN A 471 37.35 21.02 -7.48
N LEU A 472 36.05 21.23 -7.74
CA LEU A 472 35.29 20.45 -8.72
C LEU A 472 35.63 20.90 -10.14
N THR A 473 35.68 19.96 -11.08
CA THR A 473 35.78 20.29 -12.51
C THR A 473 34.50 20.97 -13.00
N LYS A 474 34.56 21.66 -14.15
CA LYS A 474 33.38 22.28 -14.76
C LYS A 474 32.29 21.24 -15.08
N ASP A 475 32.68 20.04 -15.51
CA ASP A 475 31.74 18.96 -15.81
C ASP A 475 31.11 18.38 -14.54
N GLU A 476 31.88 18.20 -13.47
CA GLU A 476 31.34 17.78 -12.16
C GLU A 476 30.40 18.82 -11.56
N THR A 477 30.74 20.11 -11.70
CA THR A 477 29.88 21.22 -11.28
C THR A 477 28.56 21.23 -12.04
N ASN A 478 28.60 21.08 -13.38
CA ASN A 478 27.40 20.99 -14.20
C ASN A 478 26.55 19.76 -13.83
N ALA A 479 27.18 18.60 -13.65
CA ALA A 479 26.48 17.37 -13.27
C ALA A 479 25.85 17.47 -11.87
N LEU A 480 26.56 18.09 -10.92
CA LEU A 480 26.08 18.36 -9.56
C LEU A 480 24.84 19.25 -9.59
N THR A 481 24.90 20.39 -10.29
CA THR A 481 23.76 21.31 -10.43
C THR A 481 22.58 20.65 -11.12
N GLN A 482 22.82 19.91 -12.21
CA GLN A 482 21.77 19.23 -12.95
C GLN A 482 21.08 18.15 -12.11
N ALA A 483 21.86 17.33 -11.38
CA ALA A 483 21.32 16.31 -10.51
C ALA A 483 20.56 16.92 -9.32
N ALA A 484 21.09 17.98 -8.70
CA ALA A 484 20.41 18.69 -7.63
C ALA A 484 19.06 19.26 -8.11
N GLN A 485 19.03 19.92 -9.27
CA GLN A 485 17.80 20.46 -9.84
C GLN A 485 16.78 19.35 -10.15
N ALA A 486 17.22 18.28 -10.82
CA ALA A 486 16.36 17.14 -11.13
C ALA A 486 15.78 16.48 -9.85
N ALA A 487 16.58 16.39 -8.78
CA ALA A 487 16.10 15.88 -7.50
C ALA A 487 15.00 16.76 -6.89
N ILE A 488 15.20 18.09 -6.91
CA ILE A 488 14.26 19.08 -6.37
C ILE A 488 12.95 19.06 -7.17
N ASP A 489 13.03 19.15 -8.49
CA ASP A 489 11.87 19.20 -9.39
C ASP A 489 10.98 17.96 -9.19
N GLU A 490 11.59 16.79 -9.16
CA GLU A 490 10.86 15.53 -9.03
C GLU A 490 10.26 15.35 -7.64
N ALA A 491 10.95 15.81 -6.59
CA ALA A 491 10.40 15.83 -5.24
C ALA A 491 9.22 16.81 -5.10
N LYS A 492 9.31 18.00 -5.71
CA LYS A 492 8.21 18.97 -5.77
C LYS A 492 7.02 18.44 -6.53
N VAL A 493 7.24 17.81 -7.68
CA VAL A 493 6.15 17.17 -8.43
C VAL A 493 5.50 16.07 -7.60
N ALA A 494 6.26 15.27 -6.86
CA ALA A 494 5.68 14.28 -5.94
C ALA A 494 4.75 14.93 -4.90
N VAL A 495 5.15 16.05 -4.30
CA VAL A 495 4.32 16.85 -3.37
C VAL A 495 3.09 17.41 -4.08
N ALA A 496 3.24 17.98 -5.28
CA ALA A 496 2.13 18.53 -6.06
C ALA A 496 1.09 17.47 -6.41
N LEU A 497 1.52 16.24 -6.71
CA LEU A 497 0.63 15.11 -6.97
C LEU A 497 -0.20 14.74 -5.74
N ASN A 498 0.36 14.79 -4.53
CA ASN A 498 -0.40 14.56 -3.30
C ASN A 498 0.22 15.31 -2.11
N GLN A 499 -0.31 16.50 -1.85
CA GLN A 499 0.14 17.39 -0.76
C GLN A 499 -0.22 16.84 0.63
N ARG A 500 -1.15 15.89 0.72
CA ARG A 500 -1.57 15.28 1.99
C ARG A 500 -0.69 14.09 2.38
N ASN A 501 0.20 13.65 1.50
CA ASN A 501 1.05 12.49 1.76
C ASN A 501 2.36 12.92 2.43
N VAL A 502 2.54 12.51 3.68
CA VAL A 502 3.71 12.82 4.51
C VAL A 502 5.02 12.38 3.85
N THR A 503 5.02 11.22 3.17
CA THR A 503 6.21 10.67 2.51
C THR A 503 6.69 11.56 1.38
N ASN A 504 5.80 12.30 0.71
CA ASN A 504 6.20 13.27 -0.32
C ASN A 504 6.98 14.44 0.29
N TRP A 505 6.47 15.01 1.39
CA TRP A 505 7.13 16.10 2.09
C TRP A 505 8.44 15.67 2.74
N LEU A 506 8.49 14.48 3.33
CA LEU A 506 9.75 13.92 3.85
C LEU A 506 10.78 13.69 2.75
N ASN A 507 10.36 13.22 1.58
CA ASN A 507 11.26 13.09 0.43
C ASN A 507 11.83 14.45 0.02
N LEU A 508 10.99 15.49 -0.07
CA LEU A 508 11.41 16.84 -0.40
C LEU A 508 12.35 17.43 0.66
N ALA A 509 12.02 17.27 1.95
CA ALA A 509 12.87 17.72 3.05
C ALA A 509 14.24 17.05 3.05
N ARG A 510 14.30 15.75 2.74
CA ARG A 510 15.57 15.02 2.59
C ARG A 510 16.37 15.50 1.37
N VAL A 511 15.70 15.76 0.25
CA VAL A 511 16.34 16.35 -0.94
C VAL A 511 16.98 17.69 -0.58
N TYR A 512 16.22 18.60 0.06
CA TYR A 512 16.73 19.89 0.49
C TYR A 512 17.86 19.78 1.52
N ASN A 513 17.75 18.89 2.50
CA ASN A 513 18.82 18.64 3.47
C ASN A 513 20.13 18.23 2.77
N GLN A 514 20.07 17.36 1.77
CA GLN A 514 21.27 16.85 1.08
C GLN A 514 21.94 17.88 0.16
N ILE A 515 21.26 18.98 -0.18
CA ILE A 515 21.82 20.07 -1.01
C ILE A 515 22.22 21.30 -0.18
N VAL A 516 22.06 21.27 1.14
CA VAL A 516 22.54 22.36 2.02
C VAL A 516 24.03 22.69 1.84
N PRO A 517 24.94 21.73 1.60
CA PRO A 517 26.34 22.06 1.34
C PRO A 517 26.56 22.90 0.07
N ILE A 518 25.60 22.90 -0.86
CA ILE A 518 25.73 23.59 -2.16
C ILE A 518 24.88 24.86 -2.28
N SER A 519 23.83 25.01 -1.46
CA SER A 519 22.98 26.22 -1.40
C SER A 519 22.57 26.54 0.04
N GLN A 520 22.78 27.79 0.46
CA GLN A 520 22.43 28.26 1.81
C GLN A 520 20.91 28.35 2.01
N GLU A 521 20.19 28.74 0.97
CA GLU A 521 18.72 28.86 0.93
C GLU A 521 18.05 27.50 1.19
N ALA A 522 18.70 26.41 0.79
CA ALA A 522 18.22 25.06 1.02
C ALA A 522 18.00 24.73 2.51
N ARG A 523 18.65 25.47 3.43
CA ARG A 523 18.41 25.33 4.87
C ARG A 523 16.97 25.67 5.24
N GLY A 524 16.49 26.85 4.82
CA GLY A 524 15.12 27.28 5.07
C GLY A 524 14.10 26.40 4.35
N TRP A 525 14.44 25.92 3.15
CA TRP A 525 13.58 25.03 2.37
C TRP A 525 13.42 23.65 3.01
N ALA A 526 14.51 23.07 3.52
CA ALA A 526 14.49 21.81 4.25
C ALA A 526 13.61 21.92 5.51
N GLU A 527 13.82 22.98 6.29
CA GLU A 527 13.02 23.26 7.49
C GLU A 527 11.52 23.37 7.15
N ALA A 528 11.15 24.18 6.16
CA ALA A 528 9.76 24.35 5.75
C ALA A 528 9.13 23.02 5.32
N ALA A 529 9.85 22.19 4.55
CA ALA A 529 9.35 20.89 4.13
C ALA A 529 9.17 19.90 5.30
N TYR A 530 10.09 19.90 6.27
CA TYR A 530 9.92 19.12 7.50
C TYR A 530 8.74 19.60 8.33
N GLN A 531 8.54 20.92 8.48
CA GLN A 531 7.40 21.48 9.19
C GLN A 531 6.07 21.04 8.54
N GLN A 532 5.98 21.02 7.21
CA GLN A 532 4.82 20.47 6.50
C GLN A 532 4.61 18.97 6.80
N ALA A 533 5.69 18.18 6.83
CA ALA A 533 5.59 16.77 7.22
C ALA A 533 5.10 16.58 8.67
N ILE A 534 5.54 17.44 9.61
CA ILE A 534 5.08 17.44 11.01
C ILE A 534 3.59 17.80 11.09
N LEU A 535 3.12 18.77 10.31
CA LEU A 535 1.69 19.15 10.30
C LEU A 535 0.78 18.00 9.85
N LEU A 536 1.26 17.16 8.92
CA LEU A 536 0.51 16.02 8.37
C LEU A 536 0.63 14.72 9.20
N ASP A 537 1.65 14.58 10.03
CA ASP A 537 1.82 13.48 11.00
C ASP A 537 2.36 14.00 12.34
N GLN A 538 1.51 14.74 13.04
CA GLN A 538 1.86 15.46 14.27
C GLN A 538 2.34 14.55 15.39
N ARG A 539 2.04 13.25 15.33
CA ARG A 539 2.40 12.28 16.36
C ARG A 539 3.55 11.38 15.93
N ASN A 540 4.26 11.71 14.87
CA ASN A 540 5.45 10.97 14.45
C ASN A 540 6.70 11.41 15.22
N PRO A 541 7.34 10.54 16.02
CA PRO A 541 8.62 10.87 16.65
C PRO A 541 9.76 10.98 15.64
N THR A 542 9.72 10.17 14.56
CA THR A 542 10.80 10.11 13.55
C THR A 542 10.93 11.41 12.76
N ILE A 543 9.82 12.10 12.45
CA ILE A 543 9.91 13.36 11.68
C ILE A 543 10.58 14.47 12.49
N ARG A 544 10.28 14.54 13.79
CA ARG A 544 10.94 15.49 14.71
C ARG A 544 12.39 15.13 14.92
N PHE A 545 12.68 13.84 15.01
CA PHE A 545 14.06 13.36 15.04
C PHE A 545 14.82 13.75 13.76
N ASP A 546 14.24 13.53 12.57
CA ASP A 546 14.87 13.88 11.30
C ASP A 546 15.16 15.40 11.22
N LEU A 547 14.23 16.26 11.65
CA LEU A 547 14.45 17.71 11.73
C LEU A 547 15.46 18.10 12.83
N GLY A 548 15.46 17.41 13.98
CA GLY A 548 16.44 17.61 15.03
C GLY A 548 17.86 17.26 14.59
N SER A 549 18.02 16.13 13.89
CA SER A 549 19.28 15.73 13.27
C SER A 549 19.73 16.73 12.21
N PHE A 550 18.79 17.30 11.46
CA PHE A 550 19.09 18.38 10.53
C PHE A 550 19.65 19.62 11.26
N TYR A 551 19.00 20.11 12.31
CA TYR A 551 19.53 21.22 13.12
C TYR A 551 20.87 20.89 13.79
N TYR A 552 21.03 19.67 14.28
CA TYR A 552 22.30 19.23 14.86
C TYR A 552 23.43 19.30 13.81
N SER A 553 23.17 18.90 12.56
CA SER A 553 24.15 19.00 11.47
C SER A 553 24.52 20.43 11.09
N LEU A 554 23.66 21.40 11.42
CA LEU A 554 23.90 22.82 11.27
C LEU A 554 24.57 23.45 12.51
N ASN A 555 24.99 22.63 13.49
CA ASN A 555 25.46 23.05 14.81
C ASN A 555 24.44 23.88 15.63
N ASN A 556 23.15 23.85 15.26
CA ASN A 556 22.08 24.45 16.05
C ASN A 556 21.63 23.44 17.12
N TYR A 557 22.45 23.29 18.15
CA TYR A 557 22.24 22.29 19.21
C TYR A 557 21.02 22.60 20.08
N GLU A 558 20.66 23.87 20.29
CA GLU A 558 19.48 24.26 21.05
C GLU A 558 18.17 23.88 20.33
N GLY A 559 18.09 24.18 19.03
CA GLY A 559 16.97 23.74 18.19
C GLY A 559 16.89 22.21 18.11
N ALA A 560 18.03 21.54 17.95
CA ALA A 560 18.11 20.09 17.92
C ALA A 560 17.60 19.47 19.25
N GLN A 561 18.07 19.99 20.39
CA GLN A 561 17.65 19.60 21.73
C GLN A 561 16.11 19.67 21.84
N THR A 562 15.51 20.80 21.49
CA THR A 562 14.04 21.00 21.55
C THR A 562 13.29 19.95 20.74
N LEU A 563 13.74 19.65 19.52
CA LEU A 563 13.08 18.67 18.64
C LEU A 563 13.29 17.23 19.11
N PHE A 564 14.47 16.91 19.63
CA PHE A 564 14.72 15.60 20.21
C PHE A 564 13.93 15.38 21.51
N GLU A 565 13.75 16.40 22.35
CA GLU A 565 12.84 16.34 23.51
C GLU A 565 11.42 16.01 23.06
N GLN A 566 10.89 16.71 22.05
CA GLN A 566 9.57 16.42 21.51
C GLN A 566 9.49 15.00 20.93
N SER A 567 10.52 14.54 20.22
CA SER A 567 10.60 13.17 19.70
C SER A 567 10.56 12.11 20.82
N VAL A 568 11.37 12.30 21.86
CA VAL A 568 11.42 11.43 23.05
C VAL A 568 10.11 11.50 23.84
N SER A 569 9.43 12.64 23.89
CA SER A 569 8.11 12.74 24.53
C SER A 569 7.05 11.89 23.81
N LEU A 570 7.15 11.78 22.49
CA LEU A 570 6.26 10.96 21.66
C LEU A 570 6.63 9.47 21.71
N LYS A 571 7.91 9.14 21.93
CA LYS A 571 8.41 7.77 22.07
C LYS A 571 9.48 7.67 23.17
N PRO A 572 9.05 7.54 24.44
CA PRO A 572 9.98 7.61 25.58
C PRO A 572 10.99 6.46 25.66
N ASP A 573 10.74 5.32 25.04
CA ASP A 573 11.60 4.13 25.05
C ASP A 573 12.37 3.97 23.73
N TRP A 574 12.56 5.04 22.95
CA TRP A 574 13.40 5.02 21.75
C TRP A 574 14.84 5.40 22.07
N ALA A 575 15.73 4.39 22.11
CA ALA A 575 17.14 4.55 22.40
C ALA A 575 17.81 5.60 21.49
N ASN A 576 17.62 5.54 20.17
CA ASN A 576 18.25 6.48 19.23
C ASN A 576 17.81 7.93 19.50
N GLY A 577 16.52 8.16 19.79
CA GLY A 577 16.02 9.49 20.12
C GLY A 577 16.67 10.06 21.38
N ARG A 578 16.78 9.24 22.44
CA ARG A 578 17.44 9.64 23.70
C ARG A 578 18.94 9.83 23.57
N TYR A 579 19.60 9.00 22.78
CA TYR A 579 21.03 9.12 22.51
C TYR A 579 21.36 10.45 21.83
N ASN A 580 20.59 10.84 20.80
CA ASN A 580 20.78 12.12 20.12
C ASN A 580 20.39 13.31 21.01
N LEU A 581 19.38 13.15 21.87
CA LEU A 581 19.06 14.15 22.90
C LEU A 581 20.22 14.34 23.89
N ALA A 582 20.84 13.24 24.35
CA ALA A 582 21.99 13.28 25.25
C ALA A 582 23.18 14.02 24.61
N TRP A 583 23.50 13.70 23.36
CA TRP A 583 24.53 14.41 22.60
C TRP A 583 24.21 15.89 22.40
N SER A 584 22.95 16.24 22.13
CA SER A 584 22.55 17.63 22.00
C SER A 584 22.68 18.40 23.31
N TYR A 585 22.34 17.80 24.45
CA TYR A 585 22.61 18.37 25.77
C TYR A 585 24.10 18.57 26.01
N TYR A 586 24.92 17.57 25.68
CA TYR A 586 26.38 17.65 25.84
C TYR A 586 26.98 18.80 25.01
N MET A 587 26.59 18.91 23.74
CA MET A 587 27.06 19.99 22.85
C MET A 587 26.55 21.37 23.29
N ASN A 588 25.43 21.43 24.01
CA ASN A 588 24.87 22.65 24.58
C ASN A 588 25.36 22.93 26.03
N GLY A 589 26.39 22.23 26.50
CA GLY A 589 26.99 22.42 27.84
C GLY A 589 26.15 21.90 29.01
N LYS A 590 25.02 21.24 28.77
CA LYS A 590 24.13 20.70 29.82
C LYS A 590 24.53 19.28 30.21
N TYR A 591 25.72 19.11 30.79
CA TYR A 591 26.30 17.78 30.99
C TYR A 591 25.49 16.89 31.95
N GLN A 592 24.87 17.46 32.99
CA GLN A 592 24.00 16.70 33.91
C GLN A 592 22.80 16.07 33.18
N ASP A 593 22.15 16.82 32.29
CA ASP A 593 21.03 16.32 31.49
C ASP A 593 21.51 15.28 30.47
N ALA A 594 22.68 15.49 29.87
CA ALA A 594 23.30 14.54 28.94
C ALA A 594 23.57 13.18 29.62
N VAL A 595 24.19 13.18 30.80
CA VAL A 595 24.41 11.98 31.63
C VAL A 595 23.09 11.29 31.94
N THR A 596 22.08 12.06 32.38
CA THR A 596 20.76 11.52 32.73
C THR A 596 20.11 10.81 31.55
N GLN A 597 20.13 11.41 30.36
CA GLN A 597 19.56 10.78 29.16
C GLN A 597 20.36 9.55 28.72
N MET A 598 21.69 9.61 28.77
CA MET A 598 22.55 8.48 28.38
C MET A 598 22.40 7.29 29.34
N GLN A 599 22.20 7.52 30.64
CA GLN A 599 21.85 6.47 31.60
C GLN A 599 20.51 5.79 31.28
N ILE A 600 19.55 6.52 30.70
CA ILE A 600 18.29 5.91 30.25
C ILE A 600 18.54 5.07 28.98
N VAL A 601 19.40 5.53 28.07
CA VAL A 601 19.78 4.77 26.86
C VAL A 601 20.37 3.40 27.26
N THR A 602 21.33 3.37 28.20
CA THR A 602 21.93 2.10 28.66
C THR A 602 20.91 1.20 29.36
N LYS A 603 19.88 1.75 30.02
CA LYS A 603 18.77 0.96 30.57
C LYS A 603 17.81 0.39 29.52
N ILE A 604 17.63 1.07 28.39
CA ILE A 604 16.76 0.63 27.29
C ILE A 604 17.44 -0.45 26.45
N LEU A 605 18.74 -0.28 26.18
CA LEU A 605 19.51 -1.21 25.35
C LEU A 605 19.74 -2.53 26.08
N ASP A 606 19.42 -3.64 25.41
CA ASP A 606 19.71 -4.98 25.92
C ASP A 606 21.20 -5.29 25.68
N PRO A 607 22.02 -5.52 26.73
CA PRO A 607 23.46 -5.74 26.55
C PRO A 607 23.80 -6.96 25.70
N THR A 608 22.89 -7.94 25.61
CA THR A 608 23.09 -9.17 24.83
C THR A 608 22.67 -9.02 23.38
N LYS A 609 21.63 -8.22 23.09
CA LYS A 609 21.12 -8.02 21.72
C LYS A 609 21.73 -6.80 21.03
N ASN A 610 22.07 -5.77 21.78
CA ASN A 610 22.57 -4.49 21.31
C ASN A 610 24.02 -4.26 21.77
N GLN A 611 24.87 -5.29 21.75
CA GLN A 611 26.20 -5.24 22.36
C GLN A 611 27.05 -4.05 21.89
N SER A 612 27.07 -3.78 20.58
CA SER A 612 27.82 -2.65 20.00
C SER A 612 27.27 -1.30 20.47
N ASP A 613 25.95 -1.11 20.34
CA ASP A 613 25.30 0.16 20.70
C ASP A 613 25.37 0.41 22.21
N PHE A 614 25.23 -0.64 23.02
CA PHE A 614 25.34 -0.58 24.48
C PHE A 614 26.75 -0.19 24.90
N LYS A 615 27.78 -0.83 24.32
CA LYS A 615 29.18 -0.50 24.59
C LYS A 615 29.45 0.96 24.24
N LYS A 616 29.00 1.42 23.07
CA LYS A 616 29.17 2.81 22.65
C LYS A 616 28.47 3.80 23.58
N ALA A 617 27.22 3.52 23.95
CA ALA A 617 26.47 4.35 24.91
C ALA A 617 27.15 4.41 26.28
N GLN A 618 27.78 3.31 26.73
CA GLN A 618 28.54 3.29 27.99
C GLN A 618 29.83 4.13 27.90
N GLU A 619 30.58 4.03 26.80
CA GLU A 619 31.77 4.86 26.57
C GLU A 619 31.44 6.36 26.54
N ASP A 620 30.34 6.73 25.89
CA ASP A 620 29.87 8.12 25.85
C ASP A 620 29.35 8.57 27.22
N LEU A 621 28.68 7.70 27.99
CA LEU A 621 28.26 7.99 29.36
C LEU A 621 29.45 8.30 30.27
N ASP A 622 30.52 7.51 30.18
CA ASP A 622 31.74 7.73 30.95
C ASP A 622 32.41 9.05 30.55
N THR A 623 32.40 9.38 29.26
CA THR A 623 32.91 10.65 28.72
C THR A 623 32.10 11.84 29.25
N PHE A 624 30.78 11.76 29.22
CA PHE A 624 29.89 12.82 29.69
C PHE A 624 30.01 13.03 31.20
N SER A 625 30.17 11.94 31.97
CA SER A 625 30.32 11.99 33.42
C SER A 625 31.63 12.68 33.83
N LYS A 626 32.75 12.35 33.16
CA LYS A 626 34.03 13.05 33.39
C LYS A 626 33.91 14.55 33.13
N LYS A 627 33.22 14.93 32.05
CA LYS A 627 33.07 16.35 31.68
C LYS A 627 32.21 17.12 32.68
N MET A 628 31.14 16.49 33.18
CA MET A 628 30.30 17.01 34.26
C MET A 628 31.11 17.23 35.55
N ASP A 629 31.96 16.25 35.92
CA ASP A 629 32.80 16.34 37.12
C ASP A 629 33.85 17.47 37.00
N GLU A 630 34.50 17.60 35.83
CA GLU A 630 35.45 18.70 35.52
C GLU A 630 34.82 20.08 35.74
N GLU A 631 33.61 20.31 35.22
CA GLU A 631 32.92 21.60 35.33
C GLU A 631 32.46 21.89 36.77
N SER A 632 32.01 20.86 37.49
CA SER A 632 31.64 20.98 38.91
C SER A 632 32.85 21.36 39.79
N THR A 633 34.03 20.81 39.49
CA THR A 633 35.27 21.07 40.21
C THR A 633 35.75 22.50 39.94
N GLN A 634 35.77 22.93 38.68
CA GLN A 634 36.12 24.30 38.29
C GLN A 634 35.19 25.35 38.90
N SER A 635 33.89 25.05 39.00
CA SER A 635 32.92 25.92 39.65
C SER A 635 33.15 26.03 41.17
N SER A 636 33.55 24.94 41.83
CA SER A 636 33.86 24.94 43.26
C SER A 636 35.17 25.66 43.60
N ASP A 637 36.17 25.60 42.72
CA ASP A 637 37.44 26.30 42.88
C ASP A 637 37.31 27.82 42.62
N ALA A 638 36.44 28.22 41.69
CA ALA A 638 36.11 29.63 41.43
C ALA A 638 35.35 30.30 42.58
N ILE A 639 34.51 29.55 43.31
CA ILE A 639 33.79 30.07 44.50
C ILE A 639 34.74 30.22 45.71
N ASN A 640 35.82 29.42 45.77
CA ASN A 640 36.81 29.48 46.85
C ASN A 640 37.95 30.49 46.60
N SER A 641 37.96 31.20 45.46
CA SER A 641 39.04 32.11 45.06
C SER A 641 38.56 33.47 44.55
N GLY A 642 37.78 34.22 45.35
CA GLY A 642 37.51 35.63 45.03
C GLY A 642 36.73 36.43 46.07
N ASP A 643 37.46 37.24 46.85
CA ASP A 643 36.99 38.57 47.28
C ASP A 643 36.83 39.45 46.03
N GLY A 644 35.69 40.12 45.88
CA GLY A 644 35.59 41.39 45.15
C GLY A 644 34.78 41.44 43.86
N VAL A 645 33.75 42.29 43.92
CA VAL A 645 33.11 43.07 42.84
C VAL A 645 32.03 42.38 41.98
N ILE A 646 30.79 42.62 42.38
CA ILE A 646 29.60 42.53 41.52
C ILE A 646 29.72 43.64 40.46
N THR A 647 29.85 43.26 39.19
CA THR A 647 29.63 44.19 38.07
C THR A 647 28.44 43.67 37.27
N GLU A 648 27.45 44.54 37.06
CA GLU A 648 26.25 44.27 36.28
C GLU A 648 26.59 43.76 34.88
N SER A 649 26.13 42.55 34.53
CA SER A 649 26.17 42.05 33.16
C SER A 649 25.05 42.71 32.36
N GLN A 650 25.39 43.74 31.59
CA GLN A 650 24.55 44.27 30.52
C GLN A 650 24.26 43.18 29.50
N LEU A 651 22.98 43.00 29.17
CA LEU A 651 22.51 42.10 28.12
C LEU A 651 22.92 42.66 26.75
N THR A 652 23.99 42.13 26.16
CA THR A 652 24.33 42.38 24.76
C THR A 652 23.84 41.20 23.91
N LEU A 653 22.80 41.45 23.09
CA LEU A 653 22.39 40.54 22.03
C LEU A 653 23.51 40.50 20.97
N PRO A 654 23.99 39.33 20.53
CA PRO A 654 24.90 39.27 19.40
C PRO A 654 24.15 39.62 18.12
N SER A 655 24.58 40.68 17.43
CA SER A 655 24.23 40.89 16.03
C SER A 655 24.83 39.76 15.19
N PRO A 656 24.12 39.22 14.18
CA PRO A 656 24.64 38.15 13.35
C PRO A 656 25.91 38.61 12.63
N GLN A 657 26.99 37.83 12.73
CA GLN A 657 28.17 38.05 11.92
C GLN A 657 27.81 37.80 10.44
N PRO A 658 28.25 38.65 9.50
CA PRO A 658 28.16 38.35 8.08
C PRO A 658 29.05 37.14 7.80
N GLN A 659 28.48 36.05 7.30
CA GLN A 659 29.26 34.91 6.84
C GLN A 659 30.05 35.33 5.59
N GLU A 660 31.36 35.06 5.60
CA GLU A 660 32.18 35.11 4.40
C GLU A 660 31.60 34.13 3.36
N THR A 661 31.12 34.71 2.27
CA THR A 661 30.66 34.00 1.09
C THR A 661 31.87 33.35 0.41
N THR A 662 32.07 32.05 0.59
CA THR A 662 32.52 31.25 -0.55
C THR A 662 31.41 31.31 -1.58
N GLU A 663 31.70 31.73 -2.82
CA GLU A 663 30.73 31.76 -3.92
C GLU A 663 30.14 30.34 -4.08
N GLY A 664 29.01 30.11 -3.43
CA GLY A 664 28.22 28.89 -3.55
C GLY A 664 27.61 28.83 -4.94
N ILE A 665 27.36 27.61 -5.41
CA ILE A 665 26.66 27.39 -6.67
C ILE A 665 25.24 27.96 -6.51
N GLU A 666 24.93 29.08 -7.16
CA GLU A 666 23.58 29.64 -7.19
C GLU A 666 22.63 28.66 -7.90
N LEU A 667 21.74 28.03 -7.13
CA LEU A 667 20.67 27.22 -7.69
C LEU A 667 19.60 28.13 -8.31
N PRO A 668 18.93 27.71 -9.40
CA PRO A 668 17.83 28.46 -9.99
C PRO A 668 16.75 28.81 -8.97
N VAL A 669 16.14 30.00 -9.08
CA VAL A 669 15.07 30.47 -8.17
C VAL A 669 13.88 29.49 -8.12
N GLU A 670 13.68 28.74 -9.20
CA GLU A 670 12.70 27.66 -9.33
C GLU A 670 12.95 26.49 -8.36
N ALA A 671 14.11 26.41 -7.69
CA ALA A 671 14.39 25.41 -6.66
C ALA A 671 13.68 25.70 -5.32
N SER A 672 13.22 26.93 -5.09
CA SER A 672 12.59 27.37 -3.84
C SER A 672 11.17 26.81 -3.61
N PRO A 673 10.73 26.49 -2.37
CA PRO A 673 9.38 26.00 -2.06
C PRO A 673 8.25 26.94 -2.51
N GLU A 674 8.56 28.21 -2.75
CA GLU A 674 7.64 29.26 -3.17
C GLU A 674 7.39 29.27 -4.69
N ALA A 675 8.28 28.65 -5.47
CA ALA A 675 8.09 28.45 -6.91
C ALA A 675 6.98 27.41 -7.16
N ARG A 676 5.80 27.91 -7.54
CA ARG A 676 4.57 27.15 -7.79
C ARG A 676 4.60 26.33 -9.08
#